data_AF-A0A7Y2AJ95-F1
#
_entry.id   AF-A0A7Y2AJ95-F1
#
_cell.length_a   1.000
_cell.length_b   1.000
_cell.length_c   1.000
_cell.angle_alpha   90.00
_cell.angle_beta   90.00
_cell.angle_gamma   90.00
#
_symmetry.space_group_name_H-M   'P 1'
#
loop_
_entity.id
_entity.type
_entity.pdbx_description
1 polymer ?
#
loop_
_entity_poly.entity_id
_entity_poly.type
_entity_poly.pdbx_seq_one_letter_code
_entity_poly.pdbx_strand_id
1 'polypeptide(L)'
;MTSWASVFLCASVFLWCSSSASAQDLESRLLAEPANDLADAAVESGDAKRGAIVFHQPHMGCAKCHRVGGNDMLLGPNLATAETPLTDVEIVDSILRPSKAIRKGYESISVVTGDGVSIIGLLVSEDNDQLILRDAANLGRQISLSQNDIEVKKENKVSIMPAGQVNQLAGRQQFLDLVKYLMEIRDGGTTKVLELQPPPHLLVAPPIPEYEKRIDHAGMIRSLDDTAFERGEAIYSRLCVNCHGTKDQPGSLPTSLRFADGKFKNGSDPFAMYQTLTRGFGMMLPQTWMVPQQKYDVIHYIRRVYLRRQNPSQYVHVDADYLATLPKGDSYGPAPVLFEPWVNMDYGPSMINTFETGDDATNFAYKGIAMRLDPGPGGVSRGNAWITFDHDTMRVSTAWTKPKTGNSSPFINWQGIHFDGRHNIHPRISGDVHLQNLNGPGWANPATGSFDDPRLVGRDGRKYGPLPRDWARLNGIYSHGPDTIIDYVIGTTNIQESPTLLAADPTSAPNDAPIFARRINVGPRDRDLVLQVASFESNAMQIRQNGKVVSIQANDESASTNASKTFEFNGASYQQTDGSTFDMTDRDYTLTARVRTKTDGTIFSKTADQSRWAPNAKAFFIRQGRLTFDIGWVGAVSSKKRIDDGKWHNVAVRWNKSGEVRLYVDGKTVGKGNLRPKAKVTDHVVRLGFAADNFPEQPFFQGDLRDVRFIQRALAEDEIRGVRQTPSNKDVVAHWSMTENTSRQTPEPTLTPHSHKSPRAGMIQSMVAGISADLPNSKWSFRDNSRL
;
A
#
# COMPACT_ATOMS: atom_id res chain seq x y z
N MET A 1 64.56 1.12 26.57
CA MET A 1 65.58 0.57 25.64
C MET A 1 64.89 -0.57 24.90
N THR A 2 64.54 -0.56 23.62
CA THR A 2 64.79 0.28 22.45
C THR A 2 63.59 0.10 21.50
N SER A 3 63.25 1.16 20.79
CA SER A 3 62.12 1.33 19.87
C SER A 3 62.49 0.92 18.43
N TRP A 4 61.49 0.80 17.53
CA TRP A 4 61.41 1.32 16.14
C TRP A 4 60.58 0.33 15.27
N ALA A 5 59.36 0.64 14.80
CA ALA A 5 58.94 1.61 13.77
C ALA A 5 59.15 1.12 12.31
N SER A 6 58.01 1.07 11.59
CA SER A 6 57.77 0.67 10.20
C SER A 6 58.48 1.53 9.14
N VAL A 7 58.59 1.03 7.88
CA VAL A 7 58.26 1.70 6.57
C VAL A 7 58.99 1.05 5.37
N PHE A 8 58.18 0.39 4.50
CA PHE A 8 58.10 0.41 3.01
C PHE A 8 59.35 0.32 2.07
N LEU A 9 59.34 -0.63 1.10
CA LEU A 9 58.77 -0.54 -0.27
C LEU A 9 59.55 -1.36 -1.35
N CYS A 10 58.79 -2.11 -2.16
CA CYS A 10 58.92 -2.36 -3.62
C CYS A 10 60.06 -3.20 -4.24
N ALA A 11 59.68 -4.37 -4.77
CA ALA A 11 59.31 -4.60 -6.19
C ALA A 11 60.07 -5.72 -6.94
N SER A 12 59.32 -6.80 -7.27
CA SER A 12 59.31 -7.58 -8.54
C SER A 12 58.59 -8.91 -8.25
N VAL A 13 57.29 -9.15 -8.46
CA VAL A 13 56.42 -9.12 -9.67
C VAL A 13 56.95 -9.96 -10.84
N PHE A 14 56.52 -11.22 -10.92
CA PHE A 14 55.79 -11.85 -12.06
C PHE A 14 55.92 -13.39 -12.01
N LEU A 15 54.83 -14.11 -11.73
CA LEU A 15 54.06 -14.85 -12.74
C LEU A 15 52.77 -15.43 -12.13
N TRP A 16 51.64 -15.01 -12.70
CA TRP A 16 50.32 -15.64 -12.60
C TRP A 16 50.24 -16.85 -13.54
N CYS A 17 49.53 -17.92 -13.14
CA CYS A 17 48.42 -18.48 -13.93
C CYS A 17 47.63 -19.54 -13.14
N SER A 18 46.38 -19.18 -12.83
CA SER A 18 45.16 -19.98 -13.06
C SER A 18 44.99 -21.37 -12.43
N SER A 19 44.01 -21.47 -11.52
CA SER A 19 42.92 -22.45 -11.66
C SER A 19 41.65 -21.89 -11.04
N SER A 20 40.81 -21.35 -11.91
CA SER A 20 39.43 -20.99 -11.69
C SER A 20 38.65 -22.22 -11.21
N ALA A 21 38.22 -22.26 -9.95
CA ALA A 21 37.18 -23.18 -9.53
C ALA A 21 35.85 -22.68 -10.11
N SER A 22 35.65 -23.02 -11.39
CA SER A 22 34.42 -22.83 -12.15
C SER A 22 33.20 -23.22 -11.32
N ALA A 23 32.14 -22.40 -11.37
CA ALA A 23 30.82 -22.73 -10.88
C ALA A 23 30.27 -23.98 -11.60
N GLN A 24 30.64 -25.15 -11.08
CA GLN A 24 30.04 -26.43 -11.42
C GLN A 24 28.60 -26.47 -10.92
N ASP A 25 27.69 -26.97 -11.76
CA ASP A 25 26.33 -27.29 -11.33
C ASP A 25 26.36 -28.40 -10.24
N LEU A 26 25.27 -28.52 -9.47
CA LEU A 26 25.24 -29.43 -8.32
C LEU A 26 25.45 -30.88 -8.76
N GLU A 27 24.86 -31.25 -9.90
CA GLU A 27 25.05 -32.55 -10.55
C GLU A 27 26.52 -32.86 -10.80
N SER A 28 27.30 -31.94 -11.40
CA SER A 28 28.73 -32.14 -11.64
C SER A 28 29.51 -32.40 -10.36
N ARG A 29 29.15 -31.73 -9.26
CA ARG A 29 29.80 -31.95 -7.94
C ARG A 29 29.42 -33.29 -7.34
N LEU A 30 28.15 -33.68 -7.40
CA LEU A 30 27.68 -34.98 -6.93
C LEU A 30 28.23 -36.13 -7.78
N LEU A 31 28.34 -35.96 -9.10
CA LEU A 31 28.92 -36.94 -10.01
C LEU A 31 30.42 -37.17 -9.78
N ALA A 32 31.12 -36.19 -9.19
CA ALA A 32 32.52 -36.30 -8.80
C ALA A 32 32.72 -37.10 -7.50
N GLU A 33 31.66 -37.27 -6.69
CA GLU A 33 31.68 -38.14 -5.52
C GLU A 33 31.32 -39.59 -5.92
N PRO A 34 31.97 -40.61 -5.31
CA PRO A 34 31.54 -42.00 -5.48
C PRO A 34 30.10 -42.19 -5.01
N ALA A 35 29.32 -42.99 -5.76
CA ALA A 35 27.92 -43.23 -5.42
C ALA A 35 27.74 -43.94 -4.06
N ASN A 36 28.70 -44.78 -3.65
CA ASN A 36 28.72 -45.37 -2.31
C ASN A 36 28.83 -44.30 -1.22
N ASP A 37 29.77 -43.36 -1.34
CA ASP A 37 29.97 -42.31 -0.34
C ASP A 37 28.73 -41.42 -0.19
N LEU A 38 28.02 -41.16 -1.29
CA LEU A 38 26.75 -40.43 -1.27
C LEU A 38 25.61 -41.23 -0.63
N ALA A 39 25.58 -42.55 -0.87
CA ALA A 39 24.62 -43.45 -0.24
C ALA A 39 24.86 -43.51 1.28
N ASP A 40 26.10 -43.73 1.72
CA ASP A 40 26.49 -43.75 3.12
C ASP A 40 26.18 -42.41 3.80
N ALA A 41 26.53 -41.29 3.15
CA ALA A 41 26.22 -39.96 3.67
C ALA A 41 24.70 -39.71 3.79
N ALA A 42 23.89 -40.25 2.88
CA ALA A 42 22.43 -40.15 2.98
C ALA A 42 21.89 -40.97 4.15
N VAL A 43 22.45 -42.15 4.41
CA VAL A 43 22.10 -42.98 5.58
C VAL A 43 22.44 -42.26 6.89
N GLU A 44 23.63 -41.66 6.99
CA GLU A 44 24.12 -41.01 8.20
C GLU A 44 23.49 -39.63 8.47
N SER A 45 23.25 -38.84 7.43
CA SER A 45 22.94 -37.41 7.57
C SER A 45 21.69 -36.93 6.83
N GLY A 46 21.04 -37.80 6.06
CA GLY A 46 19.79 -37.48 5.38
C GLY A 46 18.57 -37.49 6.33
N ASP A 47 17.58 -36.65 6.03
CA ASP A 47 16.29 -36.60 6.73
C ASP A 47 15.14 -36.96 5.77
N ALA A 48 14.47 -38.07 6.05
CA ALA A 48 13.40 -38.59 5.21
C ALA A 48 12.16 -37.69 5.15
N LYS A 49 11.85 -36.92 6.20
CA LYS A 49 10.71 -35.98 6.19
C LYS A 49 11.01 -34.78 5.30
N ARG A 50 12.23 -34.26 5.35
CA ARG A 50 12.68 -33.20 4.42
C ARG A 50 12.75 -33.73 2.98
N GLY A 51 13.23 -34.96 2.79
CA GLY A 51 13.26 -35.63 1.51
C GLY A 51 11.88 -35.85 0.89
N ALA A 52 10.88 -36.19 1.71
CA ALA A 52 9.49 -36.30 1.28
C ALA A 52 8.96 -34.97 0.74
N ILE A 53 9.26 -33.86 1.41
CA ILE A 53 8.87 -32.52 0.92
C ILE A 53 9.48 -32.26 -0.46
N VAL A 54 10.77 -32.59 -0.66
CA VAL A 54 11.47 -32.46 -1.96
C VAL A 54 10.82 -33.31 -3.04
N PHE A 55 10.59 -34.60 -2.76
CA PHE A 55 10.01 -35.55 -3.72
C PHE A 55 8.64 -35.10 -4.25
N HIS A 56 7.81 -34.55 -3.37
CA HIS A 56 6.46 -34.10 -3.71
C HIS A 56 6.39 -32.65 -4.23
N GLN A 57 7.52 -31.95 -4.36
CA GLN A 57 7.51 -30.61 -4.96
C GLN A 57 7.08 -30.65 -6.43
N PRO A 58 6.13 -29.79 -6.87
CA PRO A 58 5.65 -29.78 -8.26
C PRO A 58 6.73 -29.53 -9.32
N HIS A 59 7.78 -28.77 -8.99
CA HIS A 59 8.92 -28.49 -9.87
C HIS A 59 9.92 -29.66 -9.94
N MET A 60 9.96 -30.53 -8.91
CA MET A 60 10.80 -31.74 -8.92
C MET A 60 10.22 -32.82 -9.83
N GLY A 61 8.91 -32.85 -10.07
CA GLY A 61 8.27 -33.74 -11.04
C GLY A 61 8.31 -35.23 -10.71
N CYS A 62 9.02 -35.66 -9.65
CA CYS A 62 9.18 -37.06 -9.26
C CYS A 62 7.83 -37.76 -9.05
N ALA A 63 6.93 -37.15 -8.27
CA ALA A 63 5.60 -37.68 -7.97
C ALA A 63 4.66 -37.79 -9.20
N LYS A 64 4.98 -37.15 -10.33
CA LYS A 64 4.19 -37.28 -11.57
C LYS A 64 4.43 -38.61 -12.27
N CYS A 65 5.66 -39.13 -12.19
CA CYS A 65 6.05 -40.38 -12.83
C CYS A 65 6.10 -41.54 -11.83
N HIS A 66 6.48 -41.25 -10.57
CA HIS A 66 6.62 -42.20 -9.49
C HIS A 66 5.53 -41.96 -8.44
N ARG A 67 4.39 -42.63 -8.59
CA ARG A 67 3.37 -42.64 -7.53
C ARG A 67 3.70 -43.68 -6.49
N VAL A 68 3.26 -43.38 -5.27
CA VAL A 68 3.50 -44.22 -4.11
C VAL A 68 2.15 -44.73 -3.60
N GLY A 69 1.73 -45.88 -4.13
CA GLY A 69 0.39 -46.48 -3.92
C GLY A 69 -0.55 -46.38 -5.13
N GLY A 70 -1.30 -47.46 -5.39
CA GLY A 70 -2.26 -47.60 -6.50
C GLY A 70 -1.73 -48.36 -7.72
N ASN A 71 -2.63 -49.07 -8.43
CA ASN A 71 -2.30 -49.89 -9.59
C ASN A 71 -2.46 -49.12 -10.92
N ASP A 72 -1.46 -49.28 -11.77
CA ASP A 72 -1.52 -49.29 -13.24
C ASP A 72 -1.79 -47.97 -13.97
N MET A 73 -0.71 -47.19 -14.19
CA MET A 73 -0.43 -46.32 -15.37
C MET A 73 0.76 -45.38 -15.08
N LEU A 74 1.87 -45.91 -14.56
CA LEU A 74 3.02 -45.10 -14.20
C LEU A 74 4.03 -45.03 -15.34
N LEU A 75 4.56 -43.82 -15.58
CA LEU A 75 5.71 -43.59 -16.45
C LEU A 75 7.02 -44.01 -15.75
N GLY A 76 7.06 -44.10 -14.43
CA GLY A 76 8.19 -44.65 -13.66
C GLY A 76 7.80 -45.88 -12.82
N PRO A 77 8.79 -46.64 -12.30
CA PRO A 77 8.53 -47.70 -11.33
C PRO A 77 7.89 -47.17 -10.04
N ASN A 78 7.04 -48.00 -9.43
CA ASN A 78 6.56 -47.76 -8.08
C ASN A 78 7.73 -47.94 -7.09
N LEU A 79 8.09 -46.87 -6.39
CA LEU A 79 9.28 -46.83 -5.55
C LEU A 79 9.11 -47.49 -4.19
N ALA A 80 7.87 -47.79 -3.77
CA ALA A 80 7.57 -48.44 -2.48
C ALA A 80 7.28 -49.94 -2.60
N THR A 81 6.87 -50.41 -3.78
CA THR A 81 6.47 -51.81 -3.99
C THR A 81 7.11 -52.43 -5.22
N ALA A 82 8.31 -51.97 -5.59
CA ALA A 82 9.02 -52.51 -6.76
C ALA A 82 9.33 -54.00 -6.56
N GLU A 83 9.04 -54.85 -7.56
CA GLU A 83 9.30 -56.31 -7.51
C GLU A 83 10.78 -56.65 -7.28
N THR A 84 11.67 -55.73 -7.64
CA THR A 84 13.10 -55.82 -7.39
C THR A 84 13.51 -54.47 -6.81
N PRO A 85 13.78 -54.40 -5.49
CA PRO A 85 14.24 -53.19 -4.84
C PRO A 85 15.64 -52.80 -5.34
N LEU A 86 15.87 -51.50 -5.52
CA LEU A 86 17.21 -50.98 -5.82
C LEU A 86 18.05 -50.94 -4.55
N THR A 87 19.34 -51.24 -4.65
CA THR A 87 20.32 -50.96 -3.60
C THR A 87 20.47 -49.46 -3.36
N ASP A 88 21.04 -49.07 -2.22
CA ASP A 88 21.26 -47.66 -1.87
C ASP A 88 22.08 -46.90 -2.93
N VAL A 89 23.08 -47.57 -3.48
CA VAL A 89 23.96 -47.06 -4.53
C VAL A 89 23.20 -46.92 -5.86
N GLU A 90 22.35 -47.90 -6.18
CA GLU A 90 21.52 -47.84 -7.39
C GLU A 90 20.44 -46.76 -7.33
N ILE A 91 19.96 -46.39 -6.13
CA ILE A 91 19.09 -45.21 -5.95
C ILE A 91 19.87 -43.94 -6.32
N VAL A 92 21.08 -43.76 -5.78
CA VAL A 92 21.94 -42.61 -6.08
C VAL A 92 22.25 -42.54 -7.58
N ASP A 93 22.63 -43.66 -8.19
CA ASP A 93 22.94 -43.75 -9.62
C ASP A 93 21.70 -43.51 -10.50
N SER A 94 20.53 -44.00 -10.12
CA SER A 94 19.29 -43.77 -10.87
C SER A 94 18.92 -42.28 -10.94
N ILE A 95 19.24 -41.52 -9.89
CA ILE A 95 18.96 -40.08 -9.84
C ILE A 95 20.01 -39.26 -10.59
N LEU A 96 21.30 -39.58 -10.41
CA LEU A 96 22.41 -38.83 -11.04
C LEU A 96 22.66 -39.25 -12.49
N ARG A 97 22.33 -40.48 -12.85
CA ARG A 97 22.64 -41.09 -14.15
C ARG A 97 21.44 -41.92 -14.65
N PRO A 98 20.27 -41.30 -14.89
CA PRO A 98 19.02 -42.02 -15.20
C PRO A 98 19.07 -42.87 -16.47
N SER A 99 20.01 -42.62 -17.38
CA SER A 99 20.19 -43.41 -18.62
C SER A 99 21.31 -44.47 -18.51
N LYS A 100 21.98 -44.61 -17.35
CA LYS A 100 23.06 -45.61 -17.15
C LYS A 100 22.52 -47.04 -17.18
N ALA A 101 21.36 -47.25 -16.57
CA ALA A 101 20.64 -48.52 -16.58
C ALA A 101 19.14 -48.23 -16.59
N ILE A 102 18.45 -48.61 -17.67
CA ILE A 102 17.00 -48.47 -17.78
C ILE A 102 16.37 -49.82 -17.43
N ARG A 103 15.41 -49.81 -16.49
CA ARG A 103 14.71 -51.03 -16.08
C ARG A 103 13.86 -51.57 -17.23
N LYS A 104 13.88 -52.89 -17.42
CA LYS A 104 13.03 -53.58 -18.40
C LYS A 104 11.54 -53.21 -18.21
N GLY A 105 10.86 -52.87 -19.29
CA GLY A 105 9.47 -52.37 -19.28
C GLY A 105 9.35 -50.84 -19.12
N TYR A 106 10.49 -50.13 -19.03
CA TYR A 106 10.57 -48.67 -19.05
C TYR A 106 11.50 -48.16 -20.17
N GLU A 107 11.86 -49.02 -21.13
CA GLU A 107 12.53 -48.60 -22.36
C GLU A 107 11.57 -47.74 -23.22
N SER A 108 12.07 -46.62 -23.74
CA SER A 108 11.28 -45.75 -24.62
C SER A 108 11.51 -46.08 -26.09
N ILE A 109 10.43 -46.05 -26.86
CA ILE A 109 10.41 -46.30 -28.30
C ILE A 109 9.88 -45.03 -28.98
N SER A 110 10.61 -44.59 -30.01
CA SER A 110 10.14 -43.58 -30.96
C SER A 110 9.53 -44.27 -32.17
N VAL A 111 8.29 -43.91 -32.48
CA VAL A 111 7.53 -44.39 -33.63
C VAL A 111 7.21 -43.20 -34.54
N VAL A 112 7.34 -43.39 -35.85
CA VAL A 112 6.80 -42.51 -36.89
C VAL A 112 5.78 -43.32 -37.68
N THR A 113 4.56 -42.84 -37.73
CA THR A 113 3.47 -43.46 -38.48
C THR A 113 3.45 -42.99 -39.94
N GLY A 114 2.85 -43.76 -40.85
CA GLY A 114 2.82 -43.44 -42.29
C GLY A 114 2.08 -42.14 -42.66
N ASP A 115 1.34 -41.54 -41.73
CA ASP A 115 0.75 -40.21 -41.84
C ASP A 115 1.66 -39.09 -41.29
N GLY A 116 2.90 -39.43 -40.91
CA GLY A 116 3.94 -38.49 -40.48
C GLY A 116 3.89 -38.10 -39.00
N VAL A 117 3.07 -38.77 -38.17
CA VAL A 117 2.98 -38.47 -36.73
C VAL A 117 4.12 -39.15 -35.98
N SER A 118 4.86 -38.38 -35.16
CA SER A 118 5.92 -38.91 -34.30
C SER A 118 5.42 -39.09 -32.87
N ILE A 119 5.54 -40.31 -32.34
CA ILE A 119 5.09 -40.72 -31.01
C ILE A 119 6.30 -41.26 -30.23
N ILE A 120 6.46 -40.84 -28.98
CA ILE A 120 7.48 -41.39 -28.06
C ILE A 120 6.75 -41.97 -26.85
N GLY A 121 6.93 -43.26 -26.59
CA GLY A 121 6.25 -43.93 -25.49
C GLY A 121 7.01 -45.13 -24.95
N LEU A 122 6.57 -45.64 -23.79
CA LEU A 122 7.13 -46.84 -23.16
C LEU A 122 6.45 -48.08 -23.69
N LEU A 123 7.22 -49.13 -24.00
CA LEU A 123 6.67 -50.39 -24.49
C LEU A 123 5.81 -51.08 -23.42
N VAL A 124 4.54 -51.35 -23.74
CA VAL A 124 3.66 -52.16 -22.89
C VAL A 124 3.60 -53.59 -23.41
N SER A 125 3.31 -53.76 -24.69
CA SER A 125 3.26 -55.04 -25.38
C SER A 125 3.44 -54.84 -26.88
N GLU A 126 3.94 -55.87 -27.55
CA GLU A 126 4.09 -55.91 -28.99
C GLU A 126 3.76 -57.32 -29.47
N ASP A 127 2.91 -57.39 -30.49
CA ASP A 127 2.62 -58.61 -31.25
C ASP A 127 2.68 -58.33 -32.76
N ASN A 128 2.29 -59.33 -33.57
CA ASN A 128 2.36 -59.26 -35.03
C ASN A 128 1.38 -58.23 -35.64
N ASP A 129 0.32 -57.86 -34.92
CA ASP A 129 -0.74 -56.99 -35.41
C ASP A 129 -0.67 -55.57 -34.80
N GLN A 130 -0.23 -55.44 -33.55
CA GLN A 130 -0.27 -54.20 -32.78
C GLN A 130 0.98 -53.94 -31.92
N LEU A 131 1.32 -52.66 -31.78
CA LEU A 131 2.27 -52.11 -30.83
C LEU A 131 1.52 -51.23 -29.81
N ILE A 132 1.58 -51.59 -28.53
CA ILE A 132 0.96 -50.81 -27.45
C ILE A 132 2.03 -50.03 -26.70
N LEU A 133 1.91 -48.70 -26.71
CA LEU A 133 2.81 -47.77 -26.02
C LEU A 133 2.08 -46.98 -24.93
N ARG A 134 2.75 -46.71 -23.81
CA ARG A 134 2.36 -45.64 -22.87
C ARG A 134 2.96 -44.33 -23.35
N ASP A 135 2.11 -43.42 -23.77
CA ASP A 135 2.51 -42.12 -24.29
C ASP A 135 3.14 -41.26 -23.17
N ALA A 136 4.41 -40.87 -23.38
CA ALA A 136 5.13 -40.01 -22.45
C ALA A 136 4.57 -38.58 -22.42
N ALA A 137 3.98 -38.09 -23.53
CA ALA A 137 3.40 -36.75 -23.62
C ALA A 137 2.03 -36.66 -22.93
N ASN A 138 1.30 -37.77 -22.84
CA ASN A 138 -0.07 -37.84 -22.30
C ASN A 138 -0.15 -38.65 -21.00
N LEU A 139 0.82 -38.47 -20.11
CA LEU A 139 0.84 -39.03 -18.75
C LEU A 139 0.60 -40.55 -18.68
N GLY A 140 1.14 -41.30 -19.65
CA GLY A 140 1.07 -42.75 -19.67
C GLY A 140 -0.24 -43.32 -20.24
N ARG A 141 -1.04 -42.50 -20.94
CA ARG A 141 -2.18 -43.00 -21.73
C ARG A 141 -1.68 -44.06 -22.73
N GLN A 142 -2.37 -45.20 -22.77
CA GLN A 142 -2.04 -46.25 -23.74
C GLN A 142 -2.52 -45.85 -25.13
N ILE A 143 -1.64 -46.05 -26.12
CA ILE A 143 -1.90 -45.89 -27.54
C ILE A 143 -1.62 -47.25 -28.19
N SER A 144 -2.58 -47.75 -28.97
CA SER A 144 -2.42 -48.94 -29.80
C SER A 144 -2.15 -48.49 -31.23
N LEU A 145 -1.05 -48.95 -31.81
CA LEU A 145 -0.65 -48.66 -33.18
C LEU A 145 -0.66 -49.97 -33.96
N SER A 146 -1.28 -49.98 -35.14
CA SER A 146 -1.17 -51.10 -36.08
C SER A 146 0.25 -51.18 -36.60
N GLN A 147 0.84 -52.39 -36.63
CA GLN A 147 2.18 -52.59 -37.18
C GLN A 147 2.28 -52.13 -38.65
N ASN A 148 1.18 -52.21 -39.41
CA ASN A 148 1.12 -51.75 -40.80
C ASN A 148 1.17 -50.23 -40.95
N ASP A 149 0.84 -49.48 -39.90
CA ASP A 149 0.83 -48.02 -39.91
C ASP A 149 2.17 -47.43 -39.47
N ILE A 150 3.13 -48.27 -39.05
CA ILE A 150 4.45 -47.86 -38.55
C ILE A 150 5.45 -47.82 -39.70
N GLU A 151 5.97 -46.62 -39.98
CA GLU A 151 7.02 -46.41 -40.99
C GLU A 151 8.42 -46.56 -40.37
N VAL A 152 8.62 -46.00 -39.18
CA VAL A 152 9.89 -46.07 -38.46
C VAL A 152 9.65 -46.40 -36.99
N LYS A 153 10.36 -47.42 -36.49
CA LYS A 153 10.42 -47.77 -35.07
C LYS A 153 11.87 -47.76 -34.60
N LYS A 154 12.16 -47.06 -33.51
CA LYS A 154 13.50 -46.97 -32.92
C LYS A 154 13.46 -47.03 -31.40
N GLU A 155 14.24 -47.94 -30.83
CA GLU A 155 14.50 -47.97 -29.40
C GLU A 155 15.47 -46.84 -28.99
N ASN A 156 15.13 -46.13 -27.92
CA ASN A 156 15.94 -45.05 -27.39
C ASN A 156 16.79 -45.55 -26.22
N LYS A 157 18.08 -45.18 -26.24
CA LYS A 157 19.02 -45.45 -25.14
C LYS A 157 18.96 -44.40 -24.02
N VAL A 158 18.04 -43.45 -24.13
CA VAL A 158 17.88 -42.33 -23.19
C VAL A 158 16.62 -42.57 -22.38
N SER A 159 16.74 -42.45 -21.06
CA SER A 159 15.61 -42.57 -20.14
C SER A 159 14.66 -41.39 -20.28
N ILE A 160 13.37 -41.63 -20.06
CA ILE A 160 12.38 -40.55 -19.94
C ILE A 160 12.49 -39.81 -18.61
N MET A 161 13.22 -40.35 -17.62
CA MET A 161 13.59 -39.63 -16.41
C MET A 161 14.62 -38.55 -16.78
N PRO A 162 14.33 -37.25 -16.53
CA PRO A 162 15.20 -36.17 -16.96
C PRO A 162 16.58 -36.22 -16.30
N ALA A 163 17.64 -36.09 -17.09
CA ALA A 163 18.98 -35.80 -16.58
C ALA A 163 19.04 -34.37 -16.00
N GLY A 164 19.92 -34.12 -15.04
CA GLY A 164 20.05 -32.80 -14.42
C GLY A 164 18.95 -32.40 -13.45
N GLN A 165 18.00 -33.28 -13.14
CA GLN A 165 16.91 -32.99 -12.19
C GLN A 165 17.45 -32.60 -10.80
N VAL A 166 18.61 -33.11 -10.39
CA VAL A 166 19.26 -32.74 -9.12
C VAL A 166 19.71 -31.28 -9.07
N ASN A 167 19.89 -30.61 -10.21
CA ASN A 167 20.25 -29.19 -10.23
C ASN A 167 19.11 -28.27 -9.75
N GLN A 168 17.90 -28.81 -9.60
CA GLN A 168 16.75 -28.15 -8.98
C GLN A 168 16.88 -28.09 -7.45
N LEU A 169 17.75 -28.90 -6.85
CA LEU A 169 17.97 -28.95 -5.41
C LEU A 169 18.85 -27.77 -4.95
N ALA A 170 18.59 -27.27 -3.74
CA ALA A 170 19.34 -26.16 -3.15
C ALA A 170 20.81 -26.50 -2.89
N GLY A 171 21.14 -27.78 -2.68
CA GLY A 171 22.50 -28.23 -2.42
C GLY A 171 22.59 -29.72 -2.09
N ARG A 172 23.80 -30.18 -1.75
CA ARG A 172 24.10 -31.59 -1.41
C ARG A 172 23.18 -32.15 -0.33
N GLN A 173 22.87 -31.38 0.72
CA GLN A 173 22.02 -31.86 1.81
C GLN A 173 20.60 -32.25 1.35
N GLN A 174 19.97 -31.46 0.46
CA GLN A 174 18.65 -31.82 -0.07
C GLN A 174 18.69 -33.07 -0.95
N PHE A 175 19.83 -33.33 -1.62
CA PHE A 175 20.04 -34.58 -2.33
C PHE A 175 20.11 -35.77 -1.37
N LEU A 176 20.87 -35.65 -0.28
CA LEU A 176 20.94 -36.69 0.76
C LEU A 176 19.59 -36.93 1.43
N ASP A 177 18.84 -35.87 1.75
CA ASP A 177 17.49 -35.97 2.30
C ASP A 177 16.55 -36.70 1.33
N LEU A 178 16.59 -36.38 0.03
CA LEU A 178 15.82 -37.07 -1.01
C LEU A 178 16.20 -38.55 -1.12
N VAL A 179 17.48 -38.87 -1.16
CA VAL A 179 17.96 -40.26 -1.21
C VAL A 179 17.52 -41.04 0.04
N LYS A 180 17.63 -40.43 1.22
CA LYS A 180 17.16 -41.02 2.48
C LYS A 180 15.66 -41.30 2.47
N TYR A 181 14.85 -40.38 1.94
CA TYR A 181 13.41 -40.62 1.76
C TYR A 181 13.14 -41.83 0.85
N LEU A 182 13.87 -41.95 -0.26
CA LEU A 182 13.71 -43.05 -1.20
C LEU A 182 14.11 -44.41 -0.60
N MET A 183 15.16 -44.45 0.22
CA MET A 183 15.56 -45.65 0.97
C MET A 183 14.46 -46.07 1.95
N GLU A 184 13.93 -45.13 2.73
CA GLU A 184 12.90 -45.41 3.74
C GLU A 184 11.59 -45.93 3.09
N ILE A 185 11.13 -45.33 1.99
CA ILE A 185 9.91 -45.81 1.32
C ILE A 185 10.12 -47.16 0.60
N ARG A 186 11.34 -47.44 0.11
CA ARG A 186 11.70 -48.74 -0.46
C ARG A 186 11.63 -49.83 0.62
N ASP A 187 12.23 -49.55 1.79
CA ASP A 187 12.38 -50.55 2.86
C ASP A 187 11.09 -50.73 3.68
N GLY A 188 10.35 -49.64 3.90
CA GLY A 188 9.13 -49.63 4.71
C GLY A 188 7.82 -49.70 3.92
N GLY A 189 7.88 -49.73 2.59
CA GLY A 189 6.74 -49.86 1.68
C GLY A 189 5.64 -48.82 1.92
N THR A 190 4.39 -49.17 1.58
CA THR A 190 3.22 -48.28 1.66
C THR A 190 3.00 -47.69 3.06
N THR A 191 3.38 -48.39 4.13
CA THR A 191 3.26 -47.89 5.50
C THR A 191 4.17 -46.69 5.75
N LYS A 192 5.45 -46.79 5.36
CA LYS A 192 6.40 -45.69 5.56
C LYS A 192 6.07 -44.48 4.70
N VAL A 193 5.43 -44.71 3.55
CA VAL A 193 4.95 -43.66 2.65
C VAL A 193 3.87 -42.82 3.30
N LEU A 194 2.89 -43.46 3.95
CA LEU A 194 1.84 -42.78 4.69
C LEU A 194 2.39 -42.04 5.90
N GLU A 195 3.37 -42.63 6.60
CA GLU A 195 4.06 -42.02 7.74
C GLU A 195 4.83 -40.74 7.36
N LEU A 196 5.52 -40.78 6.22
CA LEU A 196 6.36 -39.68 5.73
C LEU A 196 5.62 -38.70 4.79
N GLN A 197 4.32 -38.90 4.56
CA GLN A 197 3.55 -38.05 3.67
C GLN A 197 3.52 -36.61 4.20
N PRO A 198 4.01 -35.62 3.43
CA PRO A 198 4.03 -34.24 3.92
C PRO A 198 2.60 -33.71 4.10
N PRO A 199 2.35 -32.86 5.12
CA PRO A 199 1.09 -32.14 5.26
C PRO A 199 0.68 -31.44 3.95
N PRO A 200 -0.61 -31.48 3.55
CA PRO A 200 -1.05 -30.91 2.26
C PRO A 200 -0.66 -29.45 2.03
N HIS A 201 -0.60 -28.64 3.10
CA HIS A 201 -0.20 -27.22 3.02
C HIS A 201 1.29 -27.02 2.65
N LEU A 202 2.13 -28.07 2.74
CA LEU A 202 3.52 -28.05 2.29
C LEU A 202 3.68 -28.53 0.83
N LEU A 203 2.62 -29.05 0.21
CA LEU A 203 2.65 -29.69 -1.12
C LEU A 203 1.99 -28.86 -2.22
N VAL A 204 1.09 -27.95 -1.87
CA VAL A 204 0.35 -27.16 -2.85
C VAL A 204 1.15 -25.92 -3.22
N ALA A 205 2.00 -26.03 -4.25
CA ALA A 205 2.21 -24.84 -5.08
C ALA A 205 0.82 -24.49 -5.67
N PRO A 206 0.36 -23.24 -5.56
CA PRO A 206 -0.94 -22.86 -6.11
C PRO A 206 -1.02 -23.28 -7.57
N PRO A 207 -2.17 -23.82 -8.04
CA PRO A 207 -2.31 -24.17 -9.45
C PRO A 207 -1.98 -22.94 -10.30
N ILE A 208 -1.11 -23.13 -11.29
CA ILE A 208 -0.73 -22.05 -12.21
C ILE A 208 -2.02 -21.61 -12.93
N PRO A 209 -2.36 -20.30 -12.92
CA PRO A 209 -3.57 -19.82 -13.58
C PRO A 209 -3.63 -20.22 -15.06
N GLU A 210 -4.82 -20.54 -15.57
CA GLU A 210 -4.98 -21.06 -16.94
C GLU A 210 -4.45 -20.08 -18.02
N TYR A 211 -4.53 -18.77 -17.75
CA TYR A 211 -4.03 -17.75 -18.67
C TYR A 211 -2.51 -17.88 -18.93
N GLU A 212 -1.74 -18.47 -18.02
CA GLU A 212 -0.29 -18.65 -18.16
C GLU A 212 0.08 -19.58 -19.32
N LYS A 213 -0.85 -20.43 -19.78
CA LYS A 213 -0.64 -21.31 -20.95
C LYS A 213 -0.81 -20.60 -22.29
N ARG A 214 -1.43 -19.41 -22.30
CA ARG A 214 -1.82 -18.67 -23.52
C ARG A 214 -1.07 -17.36 -23.68
N ILE A 215 0.02 -17.17 -22.95
CA ILE A 215 0.76 -15.91 -22.97
C ILE A 215 1.53 -15.75 -24.28
N ASP A 216 1.32 -14.60 -24.94
CA ASP A 216 2.16 -14.17 -26.06
C ASP A 216 3.49 -13.62 -25.51
N HIS A 217 4.40 -14.54 -25.18
CA HIS A 217 5.72 -14.22 -24.64
C HIS A 217 6.53 -13.37 -25.63
N ALA A 218 6.43 -13.64 -26.93
CA ALA A 218 7.18 -12.91 -27.94
C ALA A 218 6.70 -11.45 -28.06
N GLY A 219 5.38 -11.22 -28.08
CA GLY A 219 4.79 -9.89 -28.08
C GLY A 219 5.16 -9.09 -26.83
N MET A 220 5.09 -9.71 -25.64
CA MET A 220 5.50 -9.07 -24.38
C MET A 220 6.97 -8.66 -24.39
N ILE A 221 7.88 -9.52 -24.87
CA ILE A 221 9.31 -9.18 -24.91
C ILE A 221 9.57 -8.04 -25.90
N ARG A 222 8.84 -7.99 -27.03
CA ARG A 222 8.93 -6.90 -28.02
C ARG A 222 8.43 -5.56 -27.50
N SER A 223 7.48 -5.55 -26.56
CA SER A 223 6.86 -4.32 -26.05
C SER A 223 7.61 -3.68 -24.88
N LEU A 224 8.72 -4.28 -24.42
CA LEU A 224 9.50 -3.75 -23.30
C LEU A 224 10.22 -2.44 -23.67
N ASP A 225 9.85 -1.36 -22.98
CA ASP A 225 10.35 0.00 -23.17
C ASP A 225 10.91 0.60 -21.87
N ASP A 226 11.26 1.89 -21.88
CA ASP A 226 11.73 2.58 -20.66
C ASP A 226 10.66 2.65 -19.57
N THR A 227 9.37 2.70 -19.94
CA THR A 227 8.28 2.62 -18.96
C THR A 227 8.25 1.26 -18.25
N ALA A 228 8.47 0.16 -18.98
CA ALA A 228 8.62 -1.17 -18.42
C ALA A 228 9.84 -1.29 -17.52
N PHE A 229 10.94 -0.61 -17.88
CA PHE A 229 12.13 -0.51 -17.05
C PHE A 229 11.84 0.14 -15.69
N GLU A 230 11.16 1.30 -15.67
CA GLU A 230 10.82 2.02 -14.43
C GLU A 230 9.89 1.18 -13.52
N ARG A 231 8.89 0.52 -14.11
CA ARG A 231 8.02 -0.41 -13.36
C ARG A 231 8.79 -1.60 -12.80
N GLY A 232 9.69 -2.16 -13.58
CA GLY A 232 10.56 -3.27 -13.19
C GLY A 232 11.50 -2.91 -12.04
N GLU A 233 12.08 -1.71 -12.08
CA GLU A 233 12.93 -1.17 -11.02
C GLU A 233 12.16 -1.03 -9.71
N ALA A 234 10.94 -0.50 -9.78
CA ALA A 234 10.09 -0.33 -8.60
C ALA A 234 9.73 -1.69 -7.96
N ILE A 235 9.45 -2.71 -8.78
CA ILE A 235 9.20 -4.08 -8.29
C ILE A 235 10.46 -4.65 -7.63
N TYR A 236 11.59 -4.59 -8.33
CA TYR A 236 12.85 -5.16 -7.85
C TYR A 236 13.27 -4.57 -6.51
N SER A 237 13.27 -3.23 -6.43
CA SER A 237 13.74 -2.48 -5.27
C SER A 237 12.86 -2.66 -4.03
N ARG A 238 11.59 -3.03 -4.20
CA ARG A 238 10.68 -3.28 -3.08
C ARG A 238 10.72 -4.72 -2.59
N LEU A 239 10.83 -5.69 -3.50
CA LEU A 239 10.55 -7.08 -3.19
C LEU A 239 11.74 -8.00 -3.45
N CYS A 240 12.38 -7.89 -4.62
CA CYS A 240 13.42 -8.83 -5.04
C CYS A 240 14.79 -8.54 -4.41
N VAL A 241 15.10 -7.26 -4.18
CA VAL A 241 16.41 -6.80 -3.67
C VAL A 241 16.73 -7.39 -2.30
N ASN A 242 15.71 -7.64 -1.47
CA ASN A 242 15.89 -8.21 -0.13
C ASN A 242 16.60 -9.56 -0.19
N CYS A 243 16.29 -10.40 -1.18
CA CYS A 243 16.90 -11.72 -1.32
C CYS A 243 18.10 -11.69 -2.26
N HIS A 244 18.01 -10.99 -3.39
CA HIS A 244 19.02 -11.03 -4.46
C HIS A 244 20.14 -9.99 -4.32
N GLY A 245 19.95 -8.99 -3.46
CA GLY A 245 20.90 -7.89 -3.24
C GLY A 245 20.97 -6.91 -4.41
N THR A 246 21.96 -6.06 -4.37
CA THR A 246 22.40 -5.22 -5.49
C THR A 246 23.80 -5.64 -5.90
N LYS A 247 24.42 -4.87 -6.81
CA LYS A 247 25.85 -5.04 -7.12
C LYS A 247 26.71 -4.93 -5.85
N ASP A 248 26.45 -3.89 -5.06
CA ASP A 248 27.33 -3.48 -3.97
C ASP A 248 26.92 -4.07 -2.62
N GLN A 249 25.65 -4.47 -2.47
CA GLN A 249 25.12 -5.01 -1.21
C GLN A 249 24.55 -6.41 -1.41
N PRO A 250 25.01 -7.43 -0.65
CA PRO A 250 24.36 -8.75 -0.67
C PRO A 250 22.92 -8.66 -0.17
N GLY A 251 22.06 -9.53 -0.73
CA GLY A 251 20.74 -9.78 -0.15
C GLY A 251 20.85 -10.61 1.12
N SER A 252 19.75 -10.70 1.86
CA SER A 252 19.63 -11.41 3.13
C SER A 252 19.66 -12.94 3.00
N LEU A 253 19.41 -13.49 1.80
CA LEU A 253 19.43 -14.93 1.54
C LEU A 253 20.74 -15.34 0.84
N PRO A 254 21.69 -16.00 1.54
CA PRO A 254 22.98 -16.38 0.96
C PRO A 254 22.89 -17.33 -0.23
N THR A 255 21.79 -18.09 -0.34
CA THR A 255 21.55 -19.03 -1.44
C THR A 255 20.88 -18.39 -2.65
N SER A 256 20.41 -17.15 -2.55
CA SER A 256 19.75 -16.46 -3.66
C SER A 256 20.77 -16.02 -4.71
N LEU A 257 20.39 -16.16 -5.98
CA LEU A 257 21.26 -15.77 -7.09
C LEU A 257 21.52 -14.26 -7.06
N ARG A 258 22.78 -13.87 -6.89
CA ARG A 258 23.19 -12.49 -7.13
C ARG A 258 23.29 -12.26 -8.64
N PHE A 259 22.45 -11.40 -9.19
CA PHE A 259 22.40 -11.22 -10.65
C PHE A 259 23.65 -10.53 -11.23
N ALA A 260 24.33 -9.72 -10.42
CA ALA A 260 25.52 -8.97 -10.83
C ALA A 260 26.72 -9.85 -11.18
N ASP A 261 26.82 -11.05 -10.61
CA ASP A 261 28.03 -11.91 -10.66
C ASP A 261 27.73 -13.42 -10.66
N GLY A 262 26.51 -13.83 -10.29
CA GLY A 262 26.13 -15.24 -10.17
C GLY A 262 25.77 -15.91 -11.49
N LYS A 263 25.91 -17.23 -11.55
CA LYS A 263 25.52 -18.07 -12.70
C LYS A 263 24.09 -18.58 -12.54
N PHE A 264 23.25 -18.37 -13.54
CA PHE A 264 21.88 -18.91 -13.55
C PHE A 264 21.91 -20.43 -13.67
N LYS A 265 21.05 -21.09 -12.90
CA LYS A 265 20.91 -22.56 -12.88
C LYS A 265 19.65 -23.05 -13.60
N ASN A 266 18.72 -22.14 -13.93
CA ASN A 266 17.44 -22.46 -14.57
C ASN A 266 17.22 -21.61 -15.83
N GLY A 267 18.28 -21.44 -16.62
CA GLY A 267 18.31 -20.52 -17.77
C GLY A 267 18.36 -19.04 -17.38
N SER A 268 19.03 -18.24 -18.21
CA SER A 268 19.17 -16.78 -18.03
C SER A 268 18.50 -15.96 -19.12
N ASP A 269 17.87 -16.62 -20.10
CA ASP A 269 17.04 -15.95 -21.09
C ASP A 269 15.71 -15.47 -20.45
N PRO A 270 15.03 -14.49 -21.08
CA PRO A 270 13.78 -13.94 -20.54
C PRO A 270 12.71 -14.97 -20.22
N PHE A 271 12.56 -15.99 -21.07
CA PHE A 271 11.49 -16.96 -20.90
C PHE A 271 11.80 -17.93 -19.76
N ALA A 272 13.05 -18.37 -19.62
CA ALA A 272 13.48 -19.18 -18.49
C ALA A 272 13.40 -18.42 -17.16
N MET A 273 13.74 -17.13 -17.14
CA MET A 273 13.51 -16.24 -15.99
C MET A 273 12.01 -16.12 -15.67
N TYR A 274 11.15 -16.00 -16.70
CA TYR A 274 9.70 -15.98 -16.54
C TYR A 274 9.16 -17.30 -15.95
N GLN A 275 9.65 -18.45 -16.42
CA GLN A 275 9.30 -19.76 -15.87
C GLN A 275 9.73 -19.88 -14.41
N THR A 276 10.90 -19.35 -14.05
CA THR A 276 11.37 -19.29 -12.65
C THR A 276 10.42 -18.47 -11.78
N LEU A 277 10.00 -17.28 -12.22
CA LEU A 277 9.01 -16.48 -11.50
C LEU A 277 7.65 -17.17 -11.41
N THR A 278 7.26 -17.93 -12.43
CA THR A 278 5.91 -18.54 -12.52
C THR A 278 5.79 -19.86 -11.76
N ARG A 279 6.85 -20.66 -11.76
CA ARG A 279 6.86 -22.03 -11.23
C ARG A 279 7.74 -22.20 -9.99
N GLY A 280 8.47 -21.16 -9.62
CA GLY A 280 9.54 -21.25 -8.63
C GLY A 280 10.76 -21.99 -9.19
N PHE A 281 11.85 -21.95 -8.42
CA PHE A 281 13.07 -22.71 -8.69
C PHE A 281 13.93 -22.78 -7.43
N GLY A 282 14.35 -23.99 -7.02
CA GLY A 282 15.08 -24.19 -5.78
C GLY A 282 14.31 -23.63 -4.57
N MET A 283 14.94 -22.74 -3.81
CA MET A 283 14.33 -22.08 -2.64
C MET A 283 13.44 -20.88 -3.01
N MET A 284 13.38 -20.49 -4.28
CA MET A 284 12.53 -19.41 -4.73
C MET A 284 11.12 -19.95 -5.02
N LEU A 285 10.16 -19.57 -4.17
CA LEU A 285 8.75 -19.91 -4.38
C LEU A 285 8.19 -19.27 -5.67
N PRO A 286 7.17 -19.86 -6.29
CA PRO A 286 6.42 -19.23 -7.38
C PRO A 286 5.89 -17.84 -6.97
N GLN A 287 6.11 -16.84 -7.80
CA GLN A 287 5.64 -15.46 -7.60
C GLN A 287 4.21 -15.30 -8.15
N THR A 288 3.25 -16.00 -7.52
CA THR A 288 1.84 -16.07 -7.97
C THR A 288 1.08 -14.75 -7.88
N TRP A 289 1.63 -13.77 -7.18
CA TRP A 289 1.08 -12.42 -7.06
C TRP A 289 1.37 -11.54 -8.28
N MET A 290 2.35 -11.92 -9.11
CA MET A 290 2.73 -11.17 -10.31
C MET A 290 1.92 -11.61 -11.51
N VAL A 291 1.32 -10.65 -12.22
CA VAL A 291 0.77 -10.91 -13.56
C VAL A 291 1.91 -10.98 -14.60
N PRO A 292 1.66 -11.53 -15.81
CA PRO A 292 2.70 -11.70 -16.84
C PRO A 292 3.49 -10.43 -17.17
N GLN A 293 2.82 -9.27 -17.30
CA GLN A 293 3.48 -7.99 -17.55
C GLN A 293 4.47 -7.62 -16.44
N GLN A 294 4.08 -7.74 -15.16
CA GLN A 294 4.95 -7.42 -14.03
C GLN A 294 6.19 -8.32 -13.98
N LYS A 295 6.04 -9.61 -14.35
CA LYS A 295 7.16 -10.54 -14.44
C LYS A 295 8.16 -10.08 -15.51
N TYR A 296 7.68 -9.70 -16.69
CA TYR A 296 8.57 -9.21 -17.74
C TYR A 296 9.15 -7.83 -17.46
N ASP A 297 8.43 -6.93 -16.78
CA ASP A 297 8.96 -5.65 -16.32
C ASP A 297 10.18 -5.86 -15.41
N VAL A 298 10.08 -6.71 -14.37
CA VAL A 298 11.22 -6.98 -13.47
C VAL A 298 12.36 -7.72 -14.17
N ILE A 299 12.05 -8.65 -15.08
CA ILE A 299 13.06 -9.33 -15.91
C ILE A 299 13.80 -8.31 -16.78
N HIS A 300 13.09 -7.36 -17.38
CA HIS A 300 13.67 -6.31 -18.20
C HIS A 300 14.67 -5.47 -17.39
N TYR A 301 14.28 -5.05 -16.19
CA TYR A 301 15.17 -4.34 -15.27
C TYR A 301 16.42 -5.17 -14.93
N ILE A 302 16.25 -6.42 -14.49
CA ILE A 302 17.36 -7.31 -14.11
C ILE A 302 18.34 -7.47 -15.28
N ARG A 303 17.81 -7.74 -16.48
CA ARG A 303 18.62 -7.94 -17.68
C ARG A 303 19.39 -6.68 -18.05
N ARG A 304 18.77 -5.50 -17.95
CA ARG A 304 19.39 -4.23 -18.38
C ARG A 304 20.42 -3.70 -17.39
N VAL A 305 20.16 -3.84 -16.09
CA VAL A 305 21.03 -3.32 -15.01
C VAL A 305 22.14 -4.29 -14.65
N TYR A 306 21.81 -5.57 -14.44
CA TYR A 306 22.77 -6.56 -13.95
C TYR A 306 23.38 -7.34 -15.09
N LEU A 307 22.58 -8.00 -15.93
CA LEU A 307 23.16 -8.96 -16.91
C LEU A 307 23.91 -8.26 -18.03
N ARG A 308 23.31 -7.28 -18.70
CA ARG A 308 23.94 -6.60 -19.84
C ARG A 308 25.22 -5.85 -19.46
N ARG A 309 25.27 -5.28 -18.26
CA ARG A 309 26.37 -4.40 -17.82
C ARG A 309 27.39 -5.09 -16.93
N GLN A 310 26.95 -6.00 -16.06
CA GLN A 310 27.77 -6.52 -14.95
C GLN A 310 28.04 -8.02 -15.11
N ASN A 311 27.11 -8.77 -15.71
CA ASN A 311 27.23 -10.22 -15.92
C ASN A 311 26.96 -10.62 -17.39
N PRO A 312 27.76 -10.12 -18.35
CA PRO A 312 27.49 -10.28 -19.78
C PRO A 312 27.54 -11.74 -20.23
N SER A 313 28.30 -12.60 -19.52
CA SER A 313 28.33 -14.06 -19.76
C SER A 313 26.99 -14.76 -19.51
N GLN A 314 26.06 -14.10 -18.82
CA GLN A 314 24.71 -14.62 -18.59
C GLN A 314 23.65 -13.87 -19.39
N TYR A 315 24.05 -12.83 -20.15
CA TYR A 315 23.13 -12.05 -20.97
C TYR A 315 22.86 -12.76 -22.31
N VAL A 316 21.65 -13.30 -22.46
CA VAL A 316 21.18 -13.86 -23.74
C VAL A 316 20.62 -12.74 -24.61
N HIS A 317 21.06 -12.64 -25.86
CA HIS A 317 20.52 -11.69 -26.83
C HIS A 317 19.12 -12.12 -27.30
N VAL A 318 18.22 -11.17 -27.49
CA VAL A 318 16.86 -11.44 -28.00
C VAL A 318 16.82 -10.97 -29.44
N ASP A 319 16.81 -11.93 -30.36
CA ASP A 319 16.68 -11.71 -31.81
C ASP A 319 15.42 -12.42 -32.35
N ALA A 320 15.22 -12.34 -33.66
CA ALA A 320 14.07 -12.96 -34.32
C ALA A 320 14.05 -14.48 -34.15
N ASP A 321 15.21 -15.13 -34.15
CA ASP A 321 15.34 -16.59 -34.03
C ASP A 321 14.94 -17.04 -32.62
N TYR A 322 15.46 -16.36 -31.58
CA TYR A 322 15.03 -16.60 -30.20
C TYR A 322 13.52 -16.41 -30.03
N LEU A 323 12.97 -15.29 -30.54
CA LEU A 323 11.54 -15.02 -30.43
C LEU A 323 10.66 -16.08 -31.13
N ALA A 324 11.17 -16.72 -32.19
CA ALA A 324 10.47 -17.80 -32.89
C ALA A 324 10.46 -19.13 -32.09
N THR A 325 11.41 -19.32 -31.16
CA THR A 325 11.44 -20.51 -30.28
C THR A 325 10.42 -20.47 -29.13
N LEU A 326 9.84 -19.29 -28.85
CA LEU A 326 8.96 -19.09 -27.71
C LEU A 326 7.58 -19.75 -27.91
N PRO A 327 6.93 -20.24 -26.82
CA PRO A 327 5.57 -20.73 -26.91
C PRO A 327 4.63 -19.67 -27.50
N LYS A 328 3.77 -20.12 -28.42
CA LYS A 328 2.76 -19.25 -29.01
C LYS A 328 1.61 -19.03 -28.03
N GLY A 329 1.17 -17.78 -27.96
CA GLY A 329 0.00 -17.37 -27.19
C GLY A 329 -0.71 -16.21 -27.86
N ASP A 330 -1.87 -15.87 -27.32
CA ASP A 330 -2.77 -14.84 -27.86
C ASP A 330 -3.30 -13.88 -26.78
N SER A 331 -2.74 -13.95 -25.58
CA SER A 331 -3.13 -13.13 -24.44
C SER A 331 -1.92 -12.51 -23.75
N TYR A 332 -2.10 -11.32 -23.18
CA TYR A 332 -1.13 -10.73 -22.25
C TYR A 332 -1.46 -11.03 -20.78
N GLY A 333 -2.45 -11.89 -20.53
CA GLY A 333 -2.97 -12.15 -19.20
C GLY A 333 -3.78 -10.97 -18.64
N PRO A 334 -4.11 -11.02 -17.35
CA PRO A 334 -4.85 -9.95 -16.68
C PRO A 334 -4.03 -8.66 -16.56
N ALA A 335 -4.72 -7.53 -16.47
CA ALA A 335 -4.09 -6.24 -16.21
C ALA A 335 -3.34 -6.25 -14.87
N PRO A 336 -2.19 -5.54 -14.74
CA PRO A 336 -1.47 -5.43 -13.49
C PRO A 336 -2.35 -4.89 -12.37
N VAL A 337 -2.34 -5.60 -11.25
CA VAL A 337 -2.93 -5.11 -9.99
C VAL A 337 -1.80 -4.60 -9.11
N LEU A 338 -2.05 -3.48 -8.41
CA LEU A 338 -1.14 -3.01 -7.37
C LEU A 338 -1.13 -4.06 -6.25
N PHE A 339 -0.05 -4.85 -6.16
CA PHE A 339 0.09 -5.84 -5.10
C PHE A 339 0.67 -5.19 -3.85
N GLU A 340 -0.17 -5.05 -2.83
CA GLU A 340 0.21 -4.60 -1.50
C GLU A 340 0.13 -5.83 -0.56
N PRO A 341 1.23 -6.56 -0.34
CA PRO A 341 1.22 -7.81 0.44
C PRO A 341 0.57 -7.61 1.82
N TRP A 342 0.84 -6.47 2.44
CA TRP A 342 0.29 -6.10 3.75
C TRP A 342 -1.22 -5.90 3.76
N VAL A 343 -1.85 -5.50 2.65
CA VAL A 343 -3.32 -5.44 2.54
C VAL A 343 -3.93 -6.82 2.44
N ASN A 344 -3.17 -7.79 1.90
CA ASN A 344 -3.63 -9.14 1.65
C ASN A 344 -3.37 -10.11 2.81
N MET A 345 -2.50 -9.75 3.77
CA MET A 345 -2.21 -10.56 4.95
C MET A 345 -3.37 -10.53 5.95
N ASP A 346 -3.63 -11.67 6.59
CA ASP A 346 -4.54 -11.75 7.73
C ASP A 346 -3.72 -11.60 9.04
N TYR A 347 -3.92 -10.47 9.74
CA TYR A 347 -3.24 -10.19 11.02
C TYR A 347 -4.10 -10.58 12.24
N GLY A 348 -5.23 -11.26 12.04
CA GLY A 348 -6.21 -11.51 13.10
C GLY A 348 -7.15 -10.31 13.33
N PRO A 349 -7.91 -10.30 14.44
CA PRO A 349 -8.98 -9.32 14.67
C PRO A 349 -8.48 -7.90 15.01
N SER A 350 -7.20 -7.75 15.37
CA SER A 350 -6.59 -6.47 15.69
C SER A 350 -5.13 -6.37 15.27
N MET A 351 -4.64 -5.14 15.09
CA MET A 351 -3.25 -4.83 14.75
C MET A 351 -2.72 -3.71 15.64
N ILE A 352 -1.50 -3.89 16.15
CA ILE A 352 -0.80 -2.86 16.91
C ILE A 352 0.14 -2.10 15.97
N ASN A 353 -0.01 -0.78 15.88
CA ASN A 353 0.88 0.09 15.12
C ASN A 353 0.82 1.53 15.66
N THR A 354 1.70 2.40 15.16
CA THR A 354 1.46 3.84 15.26
C THR A 354 0.47 4.25 14.19
N PHE A 355 -0.66 4.81 14.59
CA PHE A 355 -1.66 5.33 13.67
C PHE A 355 -1.75 6.85 13.75
N GLU A 356 -1.64 7.51 12.59
CA GLU A 356 -1.92 8.93 12.45
C GLU A 356 -3.44 9.13 12.33
N THR A 357 -3.99 9.93 13.23
CA THR A 357 -5.41 10.23 13.34
C THR A 357 -5.65 11.67 12.90
N GLY A 358 -6.41 11.87 11.82
CA GLY A 358 -6.56 13.18 11.17
C GLY A 358 -5.49 13.49 10.12
N ASP A 359 -5.56 14.68 9.53
CA ASP A 359 -4.80 15.07 8.32
C ASP A 359 -3.66 16.08 8.57
N ASP A 360 -3.47 16.49 9.83
CA ASP A 360 -2.55 17.57 10.20
C ASP A 360 -1.29 17.09 10.95
N ALA A 361 -1.09 15.77 11.06
CA ALA A 361 0.00 15.16 11.79
C ALA A 361 0.14 15.69 13.24
N THR A 362 -0.98 16.01 13.91
CA THR A 362 -0.96 16.48 15.31
C THR A 362 -1.36 15.38 16.30
N ASN A 363 -2.13 14.38 15.87
CA ASN A 363 -2.71 13.37 16.75
C ASN A 363 -2.32 11.96 16.32
N PHE A 364 -1.49 11.31 17.15
CA PHE A 364 -0.98 9.97 16.91
C PHE A 364 -1.40 9.04 18.03
N ALA A 365 -1.89 7.84 17.68
CA ALA A 365 -1.92 6.71 18.60
C ALA A 365 -0.61 5.94 18.44
N TYR A 366 0.41 6.28 19.24
CA TYR A 366 1.76 5.71 19.08
C TYR A 366 1.79 4.20 19.29
N LYS A 367 0.95 3.71 20.20
CA LYS A 367 0.72 2.29 20.47
C LYS A 367 -0.75 1.94 20.28
N GLY A 368 -1.28 2.36 19.13
CA GLY A 368 -2.66 2.11 18.75
C GLY A 368 -2.90 0.63 18.47
N ILE A 369 -3.94 0.08 19.09
CA ILE A 369 -4.52 -1.22 18.82
C ILE A 369 -5.75 -0.95 17.93
N ALA A 370 -5.57 -1.08 16.62
CA ALA A 370 -6.67 -1.02 15.68
C ALA A 370 -7.45 -2.33 15.72
N MET A 371 -8.76 -2.26 15.99
CA MET A 371 -9.65 -3.42 16.10
C MET A 371 -10.73 -3.35 15.02
N ARG A 372 -10.89 -4.44 14.27
CA ARG A 372 -11.97 -4.57 13.27
C ARG A 372 -13.29 -4.86 13.96
N LEU A 373 -14.34 -4.15 13.55
CA LEU A 373 -15.68 -4.28 14.12
C LEU A 373 -16.73 -4.79 13.13
N ASP A 374 -16.47 -4.73 11.82
CA ASP A 374 -17.35 -5.28 10.80
C ASP A 374 -17.06 -6.78 10.56
N PRO A 375 -18.09 -7.61 10.33
CA PRO A 375 -17.92 -9.03 10.10
C PRO A 375 -17.23 -9.32 8.75
N GLY A 376 -16.56 -10.46 8.66
CA GLY A 376 -16.04 -11.02 7.41
C GLY A 376 -14.66 -11.65 7.52
N PRO A 377 -14.21 -12.37 6.49
CA PRO A 377 -12.90 -13.05 6.48
C PRO A 377 -11.73 -12.07 6.35
N GLY A 378 -10.51 -12.56 6.65
CA GLY A 378 -9.24 -11.88 6.37
C GLY A 378 -8.78 -10.86 7.42
N GLY A 379 -9.30 -10.93 8.64
CA GLY A 379 -8.81 -10.15 9.77
C GLY A 379 -8.89 -8.63 9.58
N VAL A 380 -8.08 -7.90 10.35
CA VAL A 380 -8.16 -6.44 10.49
C VAL A 380 -7.88 -5.70 9.17
N SER A 381 -6.94 -6.19 8.36
CA SER A 381 -6.54 -5.59 7.05
C SER A 381 -7.66 -5.58 6.00
N ARG A 382 -8.69 -6.43 6.17
CA ARG A 382 -9.89 -6.50 5.32
C ARG A 382 -11.11 -5.79 5.94
N GLY A 383 -10.95 -5.20 7.11
CA GLY A 383 -12.02 -4.47 7.80
C GLY A 383 -12.42 -3.20 7.09
N ASN A 384 -13.68 -2.80 7.30
CA ASN A 384 -14.29 -1.58 6.81
C ASN A 384 -14.82 -0.70 7.95
N ALA A 385 -14.72 -1.14 9.20
CA ALA A 385 -15.02 -0.36 10.39
C ALA A 385 -14.01 -0.67 11.48
N TRP A 386 -13.22 0.33 11.88
CA TRP A 386 -12.21 0.18 12.92
C TRP A 386 -12.48 1.14 14.08
N ILE A 387 -12.03 0.71 15.26
CA ILE A 387 -11.79 1.59 16.41
C ILE A 387 -10.35 1.35 16.89
N THR A 388 -9.65 2.43 17.23
CA THR A 388 -8.26 2.37 17.68
C THR A 388 -8.18 2.75 19.16
N PHE A 389 -7.57 1.87 19.95
CA PHE A 389 -7.28 2.08 21.37
C PHE A 389 -5.78 2.29 21.57
N ASP A 390 -5.37 3.42 22.13
CA ASP A 390 -3.96 3.73 22.40
C ASP A 390 -3.59 3.26 23.81
N HIS A 391 -2.79 2.19 23.89
CA HIS A 391 -2.45 1.61 25.18
C HIS A 391 -1.41 2.39 25.98
N ASP A 392 -0.76 3.40 25.40
CA ASP A 392 0.12 4.26 26.19
C ASP A 392 -0.71 5.18 27.10
N THR A 393 -1.93 5.54 26.67
CA THR A 393 -2.79 6.48 27.41
C THR A 393 -4.14 5.92 27.84
N MET A 394 -4.45 4.67 27.51
CA MET A 394 -5.75 4.03 27.73
C MET A 394 -6.92 4.82 27.14
N ARG A 395 -6.70 5.53 26.03
CA ARG A 395 -7.77 6.24 25.31
C ARG A 395 -8.23 5.45 24.10
N VAL A 396 -9.50 5.58 23.76
CA VAL A 396 -9.93 5.36 22.38
C VAL A 396 -9.54 6.59 21.57
N SER A 397 -8.64 6.45 20.60
CA SER A 397 -8.15 7.58 19.80
C SER A 397 -9.11 7.94 18.68
N THR A 398 -9.62 6.95 17.94
CA THR A 398 -10.45 7.20 16.74
C THR A 398 -11.35 6.01 16.42
N ALA A 399 -12.55 6.28 15.89
CA ALA A 399 -13.43 5.30 15.26
C ALA A 399 -13.83 5.77 13.86
N TRP A 400 -13.75 4.91 12.84
CA TRP A 400 -14.03 5.28 11.45
C TRP A 400 -14.54 4.11 10.61
N THR A 401 -15.18 4.43 9.49
CA THR A 401 -15.63 3.44 8.50
C THR A 401 -15.03 3.69 7.12
N LYS A 402 -15.11 2.70 6.25
CA LYS A 402 -14.82 2.88 4.82
C LYS A 402 -15.79 3.91 4.23
N PRO A 403 -15.33 4.82 3.36
CA PRO A 403 -16.19 5.81 2.72
C PRO A 403 -17.37 5.16 1.99
N LYS A 404 -18.60 5.64 2.24
CA LYS A 404 -19.82 5.12 1.60
C LYS A 404 -19.95 5.51 0.11
N THR A 405 -19.25 6.55 -0.33
CA THR A 405 -19.36 7.08 -1.71
C THR A 405 -18.29 6.50 -2.63
N GLY A 406 -18.58 6.36 -3.93
CA GLY A 406 -17.68 5.81 -4.98
C GLY A 406 -16.40 6.61 -5.25
N ASN A 407 -15.95 7.37 -4.25
CA ASN A 407 -14.65 7.99 -4.18
C ASN A 407 -13.61 6.92 -3.82
N SER A 408 -12.53 6.87 -4.61
CA SER A 408 -11.41 5.94 -4.47
C SER A 408 -10.52 6.19 -3.23
N SER A 409 -11.02 6.91 -2.22
CA SER A 409 -10.26 7.15 -0.99
C SER A 409 -10.07 5.83 -0.25
N PRO A 410 -8.83 5.47 0.11
CA PRO A 410 -8.57 4.25 0.84
C PRO A 410 -9.15 4.34 2.26
N PHE A 411 -9.61 3.22 2.80
CA PHE A 411 -10.05 3.12 4.21
C PHE A 411 -8.92 3.49 5.19
N ILE A 412 -7.68 3.16 4.82
CA ILE A 412 -6.45 3.49 5.51
C ILE A 412 -5.31 3.59 4.49
N ASN A 413 -4.42 4.54 4.68
CA ASN A 413 -3.16 4.61 3.96
C ASN A 413 -2.12 3.78 4.73
N TRP A 414 -1.63 2.71 4.11
CA TRP A 414 -0.69 1.75 4.72
C TRP A 414 0.78 2.15 4.64
N GLN A 415 1.12 3.38 4.23
CA GLN A 415 2.51 3.80 4.14
C GLN A 415 3.19 3.77 5.51
N GLY A 416 4.42 3.26 5.55
CA GLY A 416 5.21 3.18 6.77
C GLY A 416 6.25 2.07 6.71
N ILE A 417 7.24 2.18 7.59
CA ILE A 417 8.45 1.36 7.56
C ILE A 417 8.17 -0.15 7.57
N HIS A 418 7.13 -0.58 8.28
CA HIS A 418 6.73 -1.99 8.41
C HIS A 418 6.03 -2.56 7.16
N PHE A 419 5.62 -1.70 6.23
CA PHE A 419 4.84 -2.08 5.06
C PHE A 419 5.60 -1.81 3.77
N ASP A 420 5.96 -0.55 3.52
CA ASP A 420 6.60 -0.13 2.27
C ASP A 420 8.04 0.39 2.46
N GLY A 421 8.61 0.25 3.66
CA GLY A 421 9.98 0.63 4.00
C GLY A 421 10.23 2.13 4.14
N ARG A 422 9.20 2.98 3.98
CA ARG A 422 9.35 4.43 4.12
C ARG A 422 9.55 4.83 5.58
N HIS A 423 10.54 5.68 5.82
CA HIS A 423 10.86 6.19 7.15
C HIS A 423 10.05 7.46 7.46
N ASN A 424 9.83 7.73 8.75
CA ASN A 424 9.13 8.92 9.27
C ASN A 424 7.69 9.09 8.76
N ILE A 425 7.07 7.99 8.30
CA ILE A 425 5.68 7.94 7.86
C ILE A 425 5.01 6.78 8.59
N HIS A 426 3.76 6.98 8.96
CA HIS A 426 2.96 6.03 9.71
C HIS A 426 1.64 5.77 8.97
N PRO A 427 1.01 4.61 9.19
CA PRO A 427 -0.32 4.36 8.67
C PRO A 427 -1.28 5.46 9.09
N ARG A 428 -1.96 6.05 8.10
CA ARG A 428 -2.86 7.18 8.30
C ARG A 428 -4.29 6.77 8.02
N ILE A 429 -5.19 7.15 8.93
CA ILE A 429 -6.63 6.96 8.76
C ILE A 429 -7.12 7.83 7.60
N SER A 430 -7.88 7.25 6.67
CA SER A 430 -8.35 7.97 5.46
C SER A 430 -9.83 7.73 5.13
N GLY A 431 -10.52 6.95 5.97
CA GLY A 431 -11.96 6.73 5.87
C GLY A 431 -12.82 7.79 6.58
N ASP A 432 -14.11 7.53 6.68
CA ASP A 432 -15.09 8.41 7.33
C ASP A 432 -14.94 8.31 8.86
N VAL A 433 -14.35 9.34 9.48
CA VAL A 433 -14.13 9.42 10.94
C VAL A 433 -15.42 9.82 11.67
N HIS A 434 -15.82 9.01 12.66
CA HIS A 434 -17.04 9.20 13.46
C HIS A 434 -16.76 9.63 14.91
N LEU A 435 -15.57 9.34 15.42
CA LEU A 435 -15.10 9.75 16.76
C LEU A 435 -13.61 10.00 16.70
N GLN A 436 -13.14 11.08 17.34
CA GLN A 436 -11.71 11.35 17.52
C GLN A 436 -11.44 12.00 18.89
N ASN A 437 -10.49 11.46 19.65
CA ASN A 437 -10.00 12.04 20.90
C ASN A 437 -8.57 12.54 20.72
N LEU A 438 -8.24 13.66 21.37
CA LEU A 438 -6.90 14.24 21.36
C LEU A 438 -5.87 13.34 22.06
N ASN A 439 -4.60 13.61 21.80
CA ASN A 439 -3.50 12.88 22.44
C ASN A 439 -3.35 13.28 23.91
N GLY A 440 -3.68 12.35 24.79
CA GLY A 440 -3.67 12.53 26.24
C GLY A 440 -4.25 11.33 26.98
N PRO A 441 -4.30 11.38 28.32
CA PRO A 441 -4.86 10.33 29.16
C PRO A 441 -6.32 10.05 28.81
N GLY A 442 -6.68 8.79 28.58
CA GLY A 442 -8.09 8.38 28.41
C GLY A 442 -8.85 8.37 29.73
N TRP A 443 -8.14 8.17 30.84
CA TRP A 443 -8.68 8.21 32.20
C TRP A 443 -7.99 9.30 33.01
N ALA A 444 -8.76 10.04 33.82
CA ALA A 444 -8.19 10.95 34.80
C ALA A 444 -7.32 10.20 35.80
N ASN A 445 -6.34 10.90 36.38
CA ASN A 445 -5.50 10.38 37.43
C ASN A 445 -6.38 9.97 38.63
N PRO A 446 -6.38 8.70 39.07
CA PRO A 446 -7.24 8.26 40.17
C PRO A 446 -6.93 8.90 41.53
N ALA A 447 -5.76 9.53 41.69
CA ALA A 447 -5.38 10.24 42.90
C ALA A 447 -5.79 11.73 42.86
N THR A 448 -5.79 12.37 41.69
CA THR A 448 -5.99 13.83 41.57
C THR A 448 -7.25 14.24 40.82
N GLY A 449 -7.85 13.34 40.04
CA GLY A 449 -8.96 13.65 39.12
C GLY A 449 -8.54 14.48 37.90
N SER A 450 -7.24 14.71 37.69
CA SER A 450 -6.73 15.52 36.58
C SER A 450 -6.43 14.69 35.33
N PHE A 451 -6.50 15.34 34.17
CA PHE A 451 -6.04 14.81 32.87
C PHE A 451 -4.69 15.41 32.46
N ASP A 452 -4.02 16.13 33.37
CA ASP A 452 -2.69 16.69 33.12
C ASP A 452 -1.72 15.56 32.78
N ASP A 453 -1.24 15.58 31.54
CA ASP A 453 -0.48 14.49 30.98
C ASP A 453 1.02 14.63 31.35
N PRO A 454 1.56 13.73 32.20
CA PRO A 454 2.91 13.83 32.75
C PRO A 454 3.97 13.16 31.86
N ARG A 455 3.57 12.65 30.68
CA ARG A 455 4.47 11.94 29.77
C ARG A 455 5.63 12.83 29.30
N LEU A 456 6.74 12.20 28.95
CA LEU A 456 7.95 12.88 28.50
C LEU A 456 7.67 13.71 27.25
N VAL A 457 8.02 14.99 27.27
CA VAL A 457 7.95 15.86 26.09
C VAL A 457 9.25 15.72 25.30
N GLY A 458 9.12 15.27 24.04
CA GLY A 458 10.21 15.15 23.08
C GLY A 458 10.68 16.51 22.57
N ARG A 459 11.79 16.50 21.82
CA ARG A 459 12.37 17.72 21.22
C ARG A 459 11.47 18.38 20.17
N ASP A 460 10.53 17.62 19.63
CA ASP A 460 9.51 18.06 18.69
C ASP A 460 8.26 18.61 19.40
N GLY A 461 8.28 18.71 20.73
CA GLY A 461 7.16 19.21 21.55
C GLY A 461 6.05 18.18 21.80
N ARG A 462 6.20 16.94 21.32
CA ARG A 462 5.18 15.88 21.48
C ARG A 462 5.40 15.04 22.72
N LYS A 463 4.34 14.43 23.24
CA LYS A 463 4.38 13.57 24.44
C LYS A 463 4.58 12.10 24.07
N TYR A 464 5.48 11.43 24.76
CA TYR A 464 5.92 10.06 24.46
C TYR A 464 5.91 9.15 25.69
N GLY A 465 5.72 7.86 25.41
CA GLY A 465 5.73 6.79 26.40
C GLY A 465 4.38 6.57 27.09
N PRO A 466 4.30 5.57 27.97
CA PRO A 466 3.06 5.27 28.68
C PRO A 466 2.82 6.24 29.82
N LEU A 467 1.58 6.30 30.30
CA LEU A 467 1.23 6.91 31.59
C LEU A 467 2.00 6.23 32.74
N PRO A 468 2.18 6.93 33.88
CA PRO A 468 2.76 6.34 35.09
C PRO A 468 2.04 5.03 35.49
N ARG A 469 2.81 4.02 35.91
CA ARG A 469 2.28 2.67 36.21
C ARG A 469 1.24 2.63 37.32
N ASP A 470 1.32 3.56 38.26
CA ASP A 470 0.36 3.76 39.35
C ASP A 470 -0.92 4.48 38.89
N TRP A 471 -0.90 5.12 37.72
CA TRP A 471 -2.08 5.70 37.07
C TRP A 471 -2.76 4.66 36.18
N ALA A 472 -2.05 4.10 35.21
CA ALA A 472 -2.62 3.17 34.25
C ALA A 472 -1.61 2.12 33.77
N ARG A 473 -2.08 0.90 33.52
CA ARG A 473 -1.25 -0.19 32.98
C ARG A 473 -2.08 -1.15 32.14
N LEU A 474 -1.65 -1.41 30.90
CA LEU A 474 -2.19 -2.50 30.10
C LEU A 474 -1.74 -3.83 30.70
N ASN A 475 -2.67 -4.76 30.92
CA ASN A 475 -2.34 -6.13 31.32
C ASN A 475 -2.22 -7.04 30.10
N GLY A 476 -3.10 -6.90 29.12
CA GLY A 476 -3.07 -7.73 27.92
C GLY A 476 -4.22 -7.47 26.95
N ILE A 477 -4.18 -8.23 25.85
CA ILE A 477 -5.20 -8.24 24.81
C ILE A 477 -5.63 -9.70 24.63
N TYR A 478 -6.94 -9.93 24.63
CA TYR A 478 -7.53 -11.25 24.42
C TYR A 478 -8.35 -11.24 23.13
N SER A 479 -8.39 -12.40 22.46
CA SER A 479 -9.24 -12.60 21.29
C SER A 479 -10.32 -13.62 21.62
N HIS A 480 -11.57 -13.30 21.28
CA HIS A 480 -12.70 -14.22 21.41
C HIS A 480 -13.51 -14.23 20.11
N GLY A 481 -13.23 -15.21 19.24
CA GLY A 481 -13.77 -15.19 17.88
C GLY A 481 -13.31 -13.93 17.12
N PRO A 482 -14.22 -13.12 16.56
CA PRO A 482 -13.86 -11.86 15.90
C PRO A 482 -13.57 -10.71 16.87
N ASP A 483 -13.90 -10.86 18.16
CA ASP A 483 -13.83 -9.78 19.13
C ASP A 483 -12.42 -9.63 19.71
N THR A 484 -11.99 -8.38 19.87
CA THR A 484 -10.78 -8.02 20.63
C THR A 484 -11.18 -7.42 21.97
N ILE A 485 -10.67 -7.99 23.06
CA ILE A 485 -10.93 -7.54 24.43
C ILE A 485 -9.62 -6.99 25.01
N ILE A 486 -9.68 -5.78 25.57
CA ILE A 486 -8.55 -5.09 26.18
C ILE A 486 -8.70 -5.17 27.70
N ASP A 487 -7.65 -5.64 28.38
CA ASP A 487 -7.61 -5.72 29.84
C ASP A 487 -6.51 -4.81 30.38
N TYR A 488 -6.89 -3.92 31.29
CA TYR A 488 -5.99 -2.92 31.84
C TYR A 488 -6.39 -2.54 33.27
N VAL A 489 -5.50 -1.85 33.97
CA VAL A 489 -5.72 -1.34 35.32
C VAL A 489 -5.69 0.18 35.30
N ILE A 490 -6.61 0.80 36.01
CA ILE A 490 -6.62 2.23 36.32
C ILE A 490 -6.50 2.37 37.85
N GLY A 491 -5.37 2.90 38.33
CA GLY A 491 -5.02 2.87 39.74
C GLY A 491 -4.87 1.44 40.24
N THR A 492 -5.84 0.99 41.03
CA THR A 492 -5.93 -0.41 41.53
C THR A 492 -7.14 -1.16 40.96
N THR A 493 -7.90 -0.54 40.05
CA THR A 493 -9.15 -1.08 39.52
C THR A 493 -8.92 -1.76 38.18
N ASN A 494 -9.28 -3.04 38.07
CA ASN A 494 -9.27 -3.77 36.81
C ASN A 494 -10.40 -3.31 35.90
N ILE A 495 -10.08 -3.12 34.62
CA ILE A 495 -10.99 -2.72 33.56
C ILE A 495 -10.88 -3.72 32.42
N GLN A 496 -12.01 -4.17 31.91
CA GLN A 496 -12.09 -4.89 30.64
C GLN A 496 -12.96 -4.10 29.67
N GLU A 497 -12.45 -3.93 28.46
CA GLU A 497 -13.10 -3.16 27.43
C GLU A 497 -13.17 -3.94 26.12
N SER A 498 -14.36 -3.99 25.52
CA SER A 498 -14.61 -4.60 24.23
C SER A 498 -15.43 -3.64 23.37
N PRO A 499 -14.88 -3.12 22.26
CA PRO A 499 -15.68 -2.38 21.31
C PRO A 499 -16.50 -3.32 20.43
N THR A 500 -17.59 -2.80 19.87
CA THR A 500 -18.43 -3.48 18.89
C THR A 500 -19.11 -2.47 17.97
N LEU A 501 -19.56 -2.92 16.81
CA LEU A 501 -20.41 -2.15 15.91
C LEU A 501 -21.83 -2.70 16.01
N LEU A 502 -22.78 -1.87 16.45
CA LEU A 502 -24.19 -2.28 16.51
C LEU A 502 -24.80 -2.15 15.11
N ALA A 503 -25.50 -3.20 14.67
CA ALA A 503 -26.24 -3.16 13.41
C ALA A 503 -27.32 -2.08 13.47
N ALA A 504 -27.49 -1.34 12.36
CA ALA A 504 -28.69 -0.53 12.16
C ALA A 504 -29.93 -1.43 12.24
N ASP A 505 -30.98 -0.96 12.90
CA ASP A 505 -32.25 -1.69 12.98
C ASP A 505 -32.70 -2.09 11.55
N PRO A 506 -33.08 -3.34 11.27
CA PRO A 506 -33.55 -3.72 9.93
C PRO A 506 -34.77 -2.93 9.43
N THR A 507 -35.44 -2.16 10.30
CA THR A 507 -36.53 -1.23 9.96
C THR A 507 -36.07 0.22 9.73
N SER A 508 -34.79 0.52 9.97
CA SER A 508 -34.21 1.85 9.82
C SER A 508 -33.77 2.17 8.39
N ALA A 509 -33.74 3.47 8.06
CA ALA A 509 -33.54 3.94 6.69
C ALA A 509 -32.12 3.59 6.17
N PRO A 510 -31.93 3.44 4.84
CA PRO A 510 -30.63 3.10 4.23
C PRO A 510 -29.47 4.08 4.52
N ASN A 511 -29.75 5.21 5.16
CA ASN A 511 -28.81 6.30 5.43
C ASN A 511 -28.31 6.34 6.87
N ASP A 512 -28.67 5.38 7.73
CA ASP A 512 -28.29 5.46 9.13
C ASP A 512 -26.76 5.37 9.35
N ALA A 513 -26.30 6.19 10.30
CA ALA A 513 -24.90 6.30 10.70
C ALA A 513 -24.48 5.06 11.50
N PRO A 514 -23.24 4.58 11.35
CA PRO A 514 -22.74 3.44 12.13
C PRO A 514 -22.75 3.75 13.63
N ILE A 515 -23.27 2.84 14.45
CA ILE A 515 -23.28 2.98 15.90
C ILE A 515 -22.12 2.20 16.50
N PHE A 516 -21.07 2.92 16.90
CA PHE A 516 -19.94 2.36 17.64
C PHE A 516 -20.30 2.26 19.12
N ALA A 517 -20.17 1.06 19.69
CA ALA A 517 -20.43 0.81 21.10
C ALA A 517 -19.17 0.28 21.80
N ARG A 518 -19.03 0.60 23.09
CA ARG A 518 -17.96 0.12 23.97
C ARG A 518 -18.60 -0.54 25.18
N ARG A 519 -18.33 -1.82 25.40
CA ARG A 519 -18.68 -2.52 26.64
C ARG A 519 -17.50 -2.41 27.60
N ILE A 520 -17.73 -1.80 28.76
CA ILE A 520 -16.69 -1.57 29.77
C ILE A 520 -17.13 -2.24 31.08
N ASN A 521 -16.40 -3.28 31.49
CA ASN A 521 -16.54 -3.90 32.79
C ASN A 521 -15.55 -3.24 33.74
N VAL A 522 -16.06 -2.58 34.78
CA VAL A 522 -15.25 -1.85 35.76
C VAL A 522 -15.28 -2.61 37.08
N GLY A 523 -14.12 -3.08 37.54
CA GLY A 523 -13.99 -3.82 38.79
C GLY A 523 -14.33 -3.00 40.05
N PRO A 524 -14.36 -3.67 41.23
CA PRO A 524 -14.54 -3.01 42.52
C PRO A 524 -13.50 -1.90 42.75
N ARG A 525 -13.93 -0.81 43.42
CA ARG A 525 -13.13 0.39 43.66
C ARG A 525 -13.62 1.18 44.87
N ASP A 526 -12.71 1.89 45.52
CA ASP A 526 -12.95 2.71 46.71
C ASP A 526 -13.24 4.19 46.38
N ARG A 527 -13.11 4.56 45.10
CA ARG A 527 -13.22 5.94 44.62
C ARG A 527 -13.84 5.99 43.23
N ASP A 528 -14.29 7.19 42.87
CA ASP A 528 -14.78 7.48 41.53
C ASP A 528 -13.63 7.52 40.52
N LEU A 529 -13.90 7.01 39.32
CA LEU A 529 -13.00 7.06 38.17
C LEU A 529 -13.66 7.90 37.07
N VAL A 530 -12.85 8.67 36.35
CA VAL A 530 -13.34 9.56 35.29
C VAL A 530 -12.72 9.16 33.96
N LEU A 531 -13.56 8.80 33.00
CA LEU A 531 -13.17 8.40 31.64
C LEU A 531 -13.51 9.52 30.65
N GLN A 532 -12.55 9.88 29.80
CA GLN A 532 -12.79 10.68 28.62
C GLN A 532 -13.37 9.81 27.51
N VAL A 533 -14.66 9.98 27.26
CA VAL A 533 -15.38 9.24 26.22
C VAL A 533 -15.17 9.87 24.85
N ALA A 534 -15.28 11.20 24.78
CA ALA A 534 -15.17 11.96 23.55
C ALA A 534 -14.67 13.38 23.84
N SER A 535 -14.09 14.02 22.82
CA SER A 535 -13.55 15.37 22.87
C SER A 535 -14.19 16.19 21.76
N PHE A 536 -14.71 17.37 22.10
CA PHE A 536 -15.37 18.25 21.14
C PHE A 536 -14.95 19.69 21.40
N GLU A 537 -14.99 20.51 20.35
CA GLU A 537 -14.91 21.96 20.53
C GLU A 537 -16.21 22.44 21.18
N SER A 538 -16.07 23.01 22.37
CA SER A 538 -17.19 23.42 23.21
C SER A 538 -18.04 24.45 22.47
N ASN A 539 -19.29 24.09 22.15
CA ASN A 539 -20.48 24.93 21.88
C ASN A 539 -21.58 24.16 21.12
N ALA A 540 -21.26 22.98 20.55
CA ALA A 540 -22.12 22.33 19.56
C ALA A 540 -22.77 21.00 20.00
N MET A 541 -22.79 20.61 21.28
CA MET A 541 -23.30 19.27 21.68
C MET A 541 -24.28 19.30 22.87
N GLN A 542 -25.30 18.46 22.82
CA GLN A 542 -26.21 18.10 23.91
C GLN A 542 -25.93 16.67 24.37
N ILE A 543 -25.86 16.47 25.69
CA ILE A 543 -25.98 15.14 26.29
C ILE A 543 -27.46 14.88 26.53
N ARG A 544 -27.99 13.82 25.92
CA ARG A 544 -29.33 13.31 26.21
C ARG A 544 -29.20 12.00 26.97
N GLN A 545 -29.89 11.90 28.09
CA GLN A 545 -29.97 10.67 28.87
C GLN A 545 -31.40 10.13 28.81
N ASN A 546 -31.55 8.90 28.35
CA ASN A 546 -32.79 8.14 28.42
C ASN A 546 -32.56 6.83 29.18
N GLY A 547 -32.94 6.81 30.45
CA GLY A 547 -32.64 5.70 31.36
C GLY A 547 -31.15 5.46 31.50
N LYS A 548 -30.71 4.27 31.08
CA LYS A 548 -29.31 3.83 31.10
C LYS A 548 -28.52 4.27 29.86
N VAL A 549 -29.19 4.80 28.84
CA VAL A 549 -28.53 5.22 27.60
C VAL A 549 -28.21 6.71 27.67
N VAL A 550 -26.96 7.07 27.42
CA VAL A 550 -26.51 8.44 27.28
C VAL A 550 -26.01 8.65 25.87
N SER A 551 -26.68 9.51 25.10
CA SER A 551 -26.24 9.94 23.79
C SER A 551 -25.63 11.33 23.86
N ILE A 552 -24.53 11.53 23.14
CA ILE A 552 -23.98 12.85 22.88
C ILE A 552 -24.34 13.18 21.43
N GLN A 553 -25.19 14.19 21.22
CA GLN A 553 -25.66 14.63 19.90
C GLN A 553 -25.18 16.05 19.62
N ALA A 554 -24.81 16.33 18.37
CA ALA A 554 -24.58 17.71 17.96
C ALA A 554 -25.90 18.50 18.03
N ASN A 555 -25.86 19.75 18.49
CA ASN A 555 -27.00 20.64 18.51
C ASN A 555 -27.48 20.84 17.07
N ASP A 556 -28.72 20.44 16.80
CA ASP A 556 -29.42 20.66 15.52
C ASP A 556 -29.85 22.14 15.32
N GLU A 557 -29.15 23.10 15.92
CA GLU A 557 -29.25 24.48 15.45
C GLU A 557 -28.39 24.60 14.19
N SER A 558 -29.08 24.65 13.06
CA SER A 558 -28.52 24.82 11.74
C SER A 558 -27.44 25.92 11.68
N ALA A 559 -26.35 25.59 11.00
CA ALA A 559 -25.42 26.52 10.35
C ALA A 559 -24.66 27.53 11.25
N SER A 560 -23.35 27.61 11.01
CA SER A 560 -22.38 28.54 11.61
C SER A 560 -21.95 28.21 13.04
N THR A 561 -20.73 27.71 13.18
CA THR A 561 -19.66 28.48 13.85
C THR A 561 -18.33 27.74 13.69
N ASN A 562 -17.44 28.41 12.96
CA ASN A 562 -16.06 28.05 12.68
C ASN A 562 -15.24 27.68 13.92
N ALA A 563 -14.73 26.45 13.92
CA ALA A 563 -13.50 26.05 14.59
C ALA A 563 -12.31 26.72 13.88
N SER A 564 -11.50 27.46 14.63
CA SER A 564 -10.37 28.27 14.17
C SER A 564 -9.24 27.42 13.56
N LYS A 565 -9.31 27.12 12.27
CA LYS A 565 -8.13 26.83 11.45
C LYS A 565 -7.62 28.16 10.87
N THR A 566 -6.37 28.50 11.15
CA THR A 566 -5.66 29.54 10.40
C THR A 566 -5.73 29.19 8.92
N PHE A 567 -6.52 29.96 8.17
CA PHE A 567 -6.75 29.73 6.74
C PHE A 567 -5.49 30.12 5.96
N GLU A 568 -4.77 29.13 5.41
CA GLU A 568 -3.57 29.36 4.61
C GLU A 568 -3.90 29.39 3.12
N PHE A 569 -3.57 30.50 2.46
CA PHE A 569 -3.60 30.60 1.02
C PHE A 569 -2.25 30.15 0.47
N ASN A 570 -2.14 28.89 0.10
CA ASN A 570 -0.92 28.27 -0.45
C ASN A 570 -1.15 27.69 -1.87
N GLY A 571 -2.26 28.04 -2.49
CA GLY A 571 -2.69 27.48 -3.78
C GLY A 571 -3.48 26.17 -3.72
N ALA A 572 -3.55 25.52 -2.56
CA ALA A 572 -4.34 24.30 -2.38
C ALA A 572 -5.81 24.56 -1.99
N SER A 573 -6.17 25.79 -1.62
CA SER A 573 -7.52 26.13 -1.14
C SER A 573 -7.87 27.59 -1.43
N TYR A 574 -9.16 27.84 -1.67
CA TYR A 574 -9.76 29.16 -1.83
C TYR A 574 -11.16 29.16 -1.21
N GLN A 575 -11.72 30.34 -0.96
CA GLN A 575 -13.08 30.47 -0.44
C GLN A 575 -14.06 30.81 -1.54
N GLN A 576 -15.30 30.32 -1.49
CA GLN A 576 -16.35 30.58 -2.48
C GLN A 576 -17.75 30.71 -1.89
N THR A 577 -18.39 31.83 -2.11
CA THR A 577 -19.82 32.00 -1.79
C THR A 577 -20.66 32.29 -2.99
N ASP A 578 -21.97 32.15 -2.79
CA ASP A 578 -22.95 32.78 -3.64
C ASP A 578 -22.64 34.27 -3.81
N GLY A 579 -22.67 34.74 -5.05
CA GLY A 579 -22.35 36.11 -5.38
C GLY A 579 -23.57 37.02 -5.42
N SER A 580 -24.80 36.55 -5.26
CA SER A 580 -26.02 37.34 -5.49
C SER A 580 -26.10 38.60 -4.62
N THR A 581 -25.51 38.57 -3.43
CA THR A 581 -25.45 39.68 -2.46
C THR A 581 -24.42 40.77 -2.80
N PHE A 582 -23.51 40.52 -3.75
CA PHE A 582 -22.41 41.44 -4.11
C PHE A 582 -22.72 42.20 -5.40
N ASP A 583 -23.34 43.37 -5.30
CA ASP A 583 -23.64 44.20 -6.48
C ASP A 583 -22.39 44.96 -6.94
N MET A 584 -21.68 44.36 -7.89
CA MET A 584 -20.50 44.96 -8.52
C MET A 584 -20.80 45.53 -9.90
N THR A 585 -22.06 45.87 -10.19
CA THR A 585 -22.47 46.39 -11.50
C THR A 585 -23.25 47.69 -11.40
N ASP A 586 -24.28 47.77 -10.55
CA ASP A 586 -25.21 48.90 -10.53
C ASP A 586 -24.96 49.86 -9.36
N ARG A 587 -24.21 49.41 -8.35
CA ARG A 587 -23.97 50.14 -7.10
C ARG A 587 -22.48 50.37 -6.87
N ASP A 588 -22.17 51.51 -6.25
CA ASP A 588 -20.83 51.83 -5.81
C ASP A 588 -20.34 50.79 -4.79
N TYR A 589 -19.05 50.45 -4.83
CA TYR A 589 -18.46 49.53 -3.87
C TYR A 589 -16.97 49.82 -3.60
N THR A 590 -16.52 49.31 -2.46
CA THR A 590 -15.12 49.30 -2.07
C THR A 590 -14.75 47.90 -1.58
N LEU A 591 -13.67 47.36 -2.12
CA LEU A 591 -13.02 46.15 -1.65
C LEU A 591 -11.73 46.54 -0.92
N THR A 592 -11.52 46.04 0.30
CA THR A 592 -10.27 46.22 1.06
C THR A 592 -9.70 44.88 1.47
N ALA A 593 -8.38 44.76 1.62
CA ALA A 593 -7.72 43.60 2.17
C ALA A 593 -6.36 43.97 2.78
N ARG A 594 -5.84 43.13 3.67
CA ARG A 594 -4.43 43.14 4.09
C ARG A 594 -3.73 41.95 3.45
N VAL A 595 -2.63 42.21 2.76
CA VAL A 595 -1.90 41.18 2.00
C VAL A 595 -0.43 41.17 2.38
N ARG A 596 0.15 39.97 2.47
CA ARG A 596 1.60 39.74 2.55
C ARG A 596 1.95 38.57 1.62
N THR A 597 2.65 38.85 0.53
CA THR A 597 3.00 37.84 -0.47
C THR A 597 4.31 38.18 -1.18
N LYS A 598 4.90 37.17 -1.82
CA LYS A 598 6.05 37.27 -2.72
C LYS A 598 5.72 36.84 -4.16
N THR A 599 4.46 36.52 -4.44
CA THR A 599 4.02 35.98 -5.73
C THR A 599 2.83 36.78 -6.26
N ASP A 600 2.49 36.52 -7.52
CA ASP A 600 1.21 36.93 -8.08
C ASP A 600 0.07 36.10 -7.47
N GLY A 601 -1.17 36.50 -7.74
CA GLY A 601 -2.34 35.72 -7.32
C GLY A 601 -3.61 36.55 -7.07
N THR A 602 -4.75 35.85 -7.01
CA THR A 602 -6.08 36.47 -6.88
C THR A 602 -6.46 36.71 -5.42
N ILE A 603 -6.74 37.96 -5.04
CA ILE A 603 -7.21 38.29 -3.69
C ILE A 603 -8.72 38.04 -3.57
N PHE A 604 -9.50 38.61 -4.49
CA PHE A 604 -10.96 38.53 -4.54
C PHE A 604 -11.42 38.43 -5.99
N SER A 605 -12.41 37.61 -6.29
CA SER A 605 -13.07 37.60 -7.60
C SER A 605 -14.59 37.39 -7.50
N LYS A 606 -15.31 37.84 -8.53
CA LYS A 606 -16.70 37.49 -8.80
C LYS A 606 -16.82 36.99 -10.23
N THR A 607 -16.96 35.69 -10.42
CA THR A 607 -16.89 35.01 -11.72
C THR A 607 -17.89 33.85 -11.83
N ALA A 608 -18.16 33.37 -13.03
CA ALA A 608 -18.98 32.17 -13.23
C ALA A 608 -18.35 30.95 -12.54
N ASP A 609 -19.19 30.01 -12.07
CA ASP A 609 -18.74 28.78 -11.40
C ASP A 609 -18.25 27.72 -12.39
N GLN A 610 -17.24 28.10 -13.19
CA GLN A 610 -16.61 27.27 -14.21
C GLN A 610 -15.09 27.49 -14.21
N SER A 611 -14.35 26.62 -14.91
CA SER A 611 -12.88 26.63 -14.96
C SER A 611 -12.27 27.82 -15.71
N ARG A 612 -13.04 28.47 -16.60
CA ARG A 612 -12.55 29.57 -17.44
C ARG A 612 -13.04 30.95 -16.96
N TRP A 613 -12.17 31.95 -17.06
CA TRP A 613 -12.52 33.36 -16.85
C TRP A 613 -13.74 33.73 -17.68
N ALA A 614 -14.65 34.52 -17.12
CA ALA A 614 -15.94 34.81 -17.73
C ALA A 614 -16.10 36.29 -18.14
N PRO A 615 -16.85 36.61 -19.22
CA PRO A 615 -17.22 37.98 -19.54
C PRO A 615 -17.87 38.69 -18.35
N ASN A 616 -17.52 39.96 -18.11
CA ASN A 616 -18.00 40.73 -16.97
C ASN A 616 -17.68 40.14 -15.58
N ALA A 617 -16.79 39.16 -15.47
CA ALA A 617 -16.23 38.77 -14.19
C ALA A 617 -15.35 39.89 -13.62
N LYS A 618 -15.28 40.03 -12.30
CA LYS A 618 -14.53 41.10 -11.61
C LYS A 618 -13.42 40.44 -10.82
N ALA A 619 -12.17 40.85 -10.98
CA ALA A 619 -11.05 40.32 -10.18
C ALA A 619 -10.21 41.45 -9.60
N PHE A 620 -9.88 41.30 -8.31
CA PHE A 620 -8.91 42.10 -7.59
C PHE A 620 -7.74 41.21 -7.19
N PHE A 621 -6.56 41.47 -7.77
CA PHE A 621 -5.46 40.51 -7.78
C PHE A 621 -4.10 41.18 -7.95
N ILE A 622 -3.03 40.39 -7.86
CA ILE A 622 -1.65 40.81 -8.07
C ILE A 622 -1.14 40.20 -9.38
N ARG A 623 -0.60 41.04 -10.25
CA ARG A 623 -0.02 40.66 -11.54
C ARG A 623 1.30 41.38 -11.75
N GLN A 624 2.36 40.64 -12.05
CA GLN A 624 3.73 41.14 -12.15
C GLN A 624 4.11 41.98 -10.90
N GLY A 625 3.69 41.52 -9.73
CA GLY A 625 3.90 42.18 -8.44
C GLY A 625 3.05 43.43 -8.20
N ARG A 626 2.15 43.80 -9.11
CA ARG A 626 1.32 45.02 -9.03
C ARG A 626 -0.14 44.69 -8.73
N LEU A 627 -0.73 45.45 -7.81
CA LEU A 627 -2.15 45.40 -7.52
C LEU A 627 -2.94 45.79 -8.78
N THR A 628 -3.90 44.96 -9.18
CA THR A 628 -4.67 45.08 -10.43
C THR A 628 -6.14 44.78 -10.19
N PHE A 629 -7.01 45.53 -10.86
CA PHE A 629 -8.45 45.27 -10.93
C PHE A 629 -8.88 45.08 -12.39
N ASP A 630 -9.50 43.93 -12.69
CA ASP A 630 -9.97 43.56 -14.04
C ASP A 630 -11.48 43.41 -14.07
N ILE A 631 -12.08 43.83 -15.18
CA ILE A 631 -13.42 43.42 -15.59
C ILE A 631 -13.28 42.65 -16.90
N GLY A 632 -13.68 41.37 -16.88
CA GLY A 632 -13.50 40.44 -17.98
C GLY A 632 -14.06 40.99 -19.30
N TRP A 633 -13.23 40.97 -20.34
CA TRP A 633 -13.53 41.50 -21.69
C TRP A 633 -13.89 43.01 -21.74
N VAL A 634 -13.57 43.76 -20.68
CA VAL A 634 -13.65 45.22 -20.63
C VAL A 634 -12.24 45.81 -20.49
N GLY A 635 -11.44 45.30 -19.56
CA GLY A 635 -10.06 45.73 -19.36
C GLY A 635 -9.63 45.71 -17.89
N ALA A 636 -8.37 46.09 -17.65
CA ALA A 636 -7.77 46.11 -16.32
C ALA A 636 -7.13 47.47 -15.98
N VAL A 637 -7.14 47.82 -14.71
CA VAL A 637 -6.41 48.95 -14.12
C VAL A 637 -5.38 48.39 -13.17
N SER A 638 -4.09 48.70 -13.39
CA SER A 638 -2.99 48.26 -12.53
C SER A 638 -2.36 49.45 -11.81
N SER A 639 -1.88 49.19 -10.59
CA SER A 639 -1.12 50.14 -9.80
C SER A 639 0.29 50.34 -10.34
N LYS A 640 0.88 51.51 -10.09
CA LYS A 640 2.30 51.77 -10.42
C LYS A 640 3.26 51.14 -9.41
N LYS A 641 2.82 50.95 -8.17
CA LYS A 641 3.60 50.43 -7.04
C LYS A 641 3.54 48.90 -7.00
N ARG A 642 4.68 48.25 -6.75
CA ARG A 642 4.75 46.82 -6.45
C ARG A 642 4.45 46.55 -4.98
N ILE A 643 3.85 45.39 -4.68
CA ILE A 643 3.42 44.99 -3.34
C ILE A 643 3.76 43.53 -3.00
N ASP A 644 4.60 42.88 -3.80
CA ASP A 644 5.06 41.50 -3.66
C ASP A 644 6.41 41.39 -2.93
N ASP A 645 6.68 42.30 -1.99
CA ASP A 645 7.95 42.40 -1.26
C ASP A 645 7.99 41.52 0.01
N GLY A 646 6.96 40.71 0.25
CA GLY A 646 6.81 39.88 1.45
C GLY A 646 6.46 40.65 2.72
N LYS A 647 6.10 41.94 2.64
CA LYS A 647 5.64 42.75 3.77
C LYS A 647 4.11 42.92 3.74
N TRP A 648 3.55 43.31 4.89
CA TRP A 648 2.13 43.61 4.98
C TRP A 648 1.81 44.92 4.27
N HIS A 649 0.86 44.86 3.35
CA HIS A 649 0.25 46.01 2.69
C HIS A 649 -1.25 46.05 2.93
N ASN A 650 -1.79 47.24 3.20
CA ASN A 650 -3.23 47.46 3.19
C ASN A 650 -3.62 47.87 1.78
N VAL A 651 -4.44 47.07 1.10
CA VAL A 651 -4.82 47.28 -0.29
C VAL A 651 -6.31 47.53 -0.40
N ALA A 652 -6.71 48.38 -1.35
CA ALA A 652 -8.11 48.58 -1.66
C ALA A 652 -8.34 48.89 -3.14
N VAL A 653 -9.53 48.52 -3.63
CA VAL A 653 -10.10 49.04 -4.88
C VAL A 653 -11.44 49.70 -4.58
N ARG A 654 -11.61 50.92 -5.07
CA ARG A 654 -12.88 51.63 -5.08
C ARG A 654 -13.40 51.69 -6.49
N TRP A 655 -14.66 51.32 -6.68
CA TRP A 655 -15.37 51.48 -7.93
C TRP A 655 -16.67 52.27 -7.71
N ASN A 656 -17.05 53.11 -8.66
CA ASN A 656 -18.34 53.79 -8.64
C ASN A 656 -19.14 53.53 -9.92
N LYS A 657 -20.46 53.75 -9.87
CA LYS A 657 -21.40 53.56 -10.99
C LYS A 657 -21.06 54.37 -12.25
N SER A 658 -20.21 55.39 -12.12
CA SER A 658 -19.69 56.13 -13.29
C SER A 658 -18.57 55.39 -14.03
N GLY A 659 -18.10 54.25 -13.49
CA GLY A 659 -17.02 53.42 -14.01
C GLY A 659 -15.64 53.75 -13.44
N GLU A 660 -15.50 54.76 -12.59
CA GLU A 660 -14.20 55.15 -12.04
C GLU A 660 -13.64 54.05 -11.12
N VAL A 661 -12.45 53.56 -11.43
CA VAL A 661 -11.66 52.65 -10.59
C VAL A 661 -10.52 53.43 -9.94
N ARG A 662 -10.35 53.30 -8.62
CA ARG A 662 -9.16 53.76 -7.90
C ARG A 662 -8.56 52.66 -7.05
N LEU A 663 -7.24 52.48 -7.15
CA LEU A 663 -6.47 51.51 -6.38
C LEU A 663 -5.66 52.21 -5.30
N TYR A 664 -5.63 51.62 -4.11
CA TYR A 664 -4.92 52.14 -2.96
C TYR A 664 -3.98 51.10 -2.38
N VAL A 665 -2.81 51.55 -1.95
CA VAL A 665 -1.85 50.77 -1.17
C VAL A 665 -1.39 51.63 0.01
N ASP A 666 -1.54 51.12 1.22
CA ASP A 666 -1.19 51.77 2.48
C ASP A 666 -1.82 53.17 2.61
N GLY A 667 -3.10 53.29 2.21
CA GLY A 667 -3.89 54.52 2.26
C GLY A 667 -3.57 55.55 1.16
N LYS A 668 -2.64 55.25 0.25
CA LYS A 668 -2.27 56.15 -0.87
C LYS A 668 -2.82 55.63 -2.18
N THR A 669 -3.35 56.53 -3.02
CA THR A 669 -3.80 56.20 -4.37
C THR A 669 -2.59 55.83 -5.24
N VAL A 670 -2.60 54.62 -5.80
CA VAL A 670 -1.50 54.06 -6.62
C VAL A 670 -1.92 53.71 -8.05
N GLY A 671 -3.21 53.76 -8.35
CA GLY A 671 -3.76 53.51 -9.69
C GLY A 671 -5.13 54.16 -9.85
N LYS A 672 -5.44 54.61 -11.07
CA LYS A 672 -6.74 55.16 -11.44
C LYS A 672 -7.06 54.75 -12.88
N GLY A 673 -8.33 54.46 -13.16
CA GLY A 673 -8.81 54.21 -14.51
C GLY A 673 -10.33 54.25 -14.58
N ASN A 674 -10.89 53.83 -15.71
CA ASN A 674 -12.33 53.77 -15.93
C ASN A 674 -12.67 52.42 -16.56
N LEU A 675 -13.47 51.61 -15.87
CA LEU A 675 -13.95 50.30 -16.31
C LEU A 675 -15.45 50.21 -16.03
N ARG A 676 -16.25 50.01 -17.09
CA ARG A 676 -17.71 49.85 -16.98
C ARG A 676 -18.10 48.42 -17.36
N PRO A 677 -18.78 47.66 -16.49
CA PRO A 677 -19.38 46.38 -16.86
C PRO A 677 -20.33 46.57 -18.04
N LYS A 678 -20.32 45.62 -18.98
CA LYS A 678 -21.21 45.60 -20.15
C LYS A 678 -22.57 44.97 -19.85
N ALA A 679 -22.65 44.13 -18.81
CA ALA A 679 -23.87 43.46 -18.38
C ALA A 679 -23.88 43.19 -16.87
N LYS A 680 -25.08 43.00 -16.31
CA LYS A 680 -25.28 42.49 -14.95
C LYS A 680 -25.11 40.97 -14.94
N VAL A 681 -24.38 40.46 -13.95
CA VAL A 681 -24.11 39.03 -13.76
C VAL A 681 -24.71 38.59 -12.43
N THR A 682 -25.67 37.67 -12.47
CA THR A 682 -26.49 37.23 -11.33
C THR A 682 -26.16 35.82 -10.86
N ASP A 683 -25.53 35.03 -11.72
CA ASP A 683 -25.16 33.61 -11.55
C ASP A 683 -23.67 33.41 -11.22
N HIS A 684 -22.94 34.49 -10.96
CA HIS A 684 -21.53 34.44 -10.58
C HIS A 684 -21.37 34.17 -9.08
N VAL A 685 -20.35 33.39 -8.74
CA VAL A 685 -19.87 33.15 -7.38
C VAL A 685 -18.79 34.15 -7.01
N VAL A 686 -18.64 34.44 -5.71
CA VAL A 686 -17.54 35.25 -5.18
C VAL A 686 -16.47 34.32 -4.60
N ARG A 687 -15.21 34.51 -4.99
CA ARG A 687 -14.09 33.71 -4.50
C ARG A 687 -13.00 34.56 -3.83
N LEU A 688 -12.38 34.06 -2.76
CA LEU A 688 -11.15 34.61 -2.17
C LEU A 688 -9.98 33.68 -2.43
N GLY A 689 -8.84 34.22 -2.85
CA GLY A 689 -7.64 33.42 -3.08
C GLY A 689 -7.60 32.71 -4.44
N PHE A 690 -8.63 32.85 -5.27
CA PHE A 690 -8.71 32.24 -6.60
C PHE A 690 -9.70 32.98 -7.52
N ALA A 691 -9.47 32.92 -8.83
CA ALA A 691 -10.40 33.41 -9.86
C ALA A 691 -10.89 32.27 -10.76
N ALA A 692 -10.07 31.85 -11.73
CA ALA A 692 -10.36 30.76 -12.67
C ALA A 692 -9.04 30.10 -13.09
N ASP A 693 -9.06 28.86 -13.60
CA ASP A 693 -7.86 28.07 -13.90
C ASP A 693 -6.92 28.75 -14.91
N ASN A 694 -7.49 29.59 -15.78
CA ASN A 694 -6.76 30.33 -16.81
C ASN A 694 -6.58 31.83 -16.49
N PHE A 695 -6.71 32.25 -15.22
CA PHE A 695 -6.69 33.67 -14.85
C PHE A 695 -6.20 33.96 -13.42
N PRO A 696 -5.15 34.80 -13.24
CA PRO A 696 -4.07 35.14 -14.17
C PRO A 696 -3.09 33.94 -14.38
N GLU A 697 -1.86 34.14 -14.88
CA GLU A 697 -0.86 33.06 -15.05
C GLU A 697 -0.69 32.20 -13.78
N GLN A 698 -0.73 32.85 -12.61
CA GLN A 698 -0.88 32.18 -11.31
C GLN A 698 -2.29 32.45 -10.76
N PRO A 699 -3.24 31.52 -10.90
CA PRO A 699 -4.65 31.80 -10.66
C PRO A 699 -5.01 31.92 -9.16
N PHE A 700 -4.16 31.35 -8.29
CA PHE A 700 -4.33 31.31 -6.85
C PHE A 700 -3.44 32.29 -6.10
N PHE A 701 -3.89 32.74 -4.93
CA PHE A 701 -3.07 33.53 -4.01
C PHE A 701 -2.17 32.63 -3.18
N GLN A 702 -0.91 33.04 -3.02
CA GLN A 702 0.04 32.40 -2.12
C GLN A 702 0.62 33.44 -1.16
N GLY A 703 0.35 33.29 0.14
CA GLY A 703 0.77 34.24 1.17
C GLY A 703 -0.29 34.43 2.24
N ASP A 704 -0.16 35.48 3.04
CA ASP A 704 -1.13 35.79 4.08
C ASP A 704 -2.14 36.85 3.59
N LEU A 705 -3.42 36.54 3.78
CA LEU A 705 -4.54 37.42 3.45
C LEU A 705 -5.43 37.59 4.69
N ARG A 706 -5.67 38.84 5.09
CA ARG A 706 -6.47 39.19 6.29
C ARG A 706 -7.41 40.36 6.01
N ASP A 707 -8.43 40.51 6.86
CA ASP A 707 -9.36 41.65 6.84
C ASP A 707 -9.92 41.98 5.43
N VAL A 708 -10.31 40.96 4.65
CA VAL A 708 -10.94 41.20 3.35
C VAL A 708 -12.35 41.73 3.62
N ARG A 709 -12.74 42.84 2.99
CA ARG A 709 -14.07 43.42 3.18
C ARG A 709 -14.65 43.83 1.84
N PHE A 710 -15.94 43.55 1.66
CA PHE A 710 -16.75 44.13 0.61
C PHE A 710 -17.75 45.10 1.23
N ILE A 711 -17.69 46.35 0.77
CA ILE A 711 -18.51 47.44 1.27
C ILE A 711 -19.31 47.96 0.09
N GLN A 712 -20.64 47.97 0.19
CA GLN A 712 -21.54 48.41 -0.91
C GLN A 712 -21.68 49.94 -0.94
N ARG A 713 -20.54 50.63 -0.87
CA ARG A 713 -20.39 52.08 -0.96
C ARG A 713 -18.97 52.41 -1.41
N ALA A 714 -18.83 53.50 -2.16
CA ALA A 714 -17.53 54.11 -2.42
C ALA A 714 -17.05 54.84 -1.14
N LEU A 715 -16.04 54.28 -0.46
CA LEU A 715 -15.42 54.92 0.69
C LEU A 715 -14.70 56.23 0.30
N ALA A 716 -14.71 57.20 1.21
CA ALA A 716 -13.91 58.41 1.09
C ALA A 716 -12.41 58.11 1.35
N GLU A 717 -11.51 58.99 0.89
CA GLU A 717 -10.06 58.71 0.95
C GLU A 717 -9.52 58.69 2.38
N ASP A 718 -10.10 59.47 3.28
CA ASP A 718 -9.83 59.47 4.72
C ASP A 718 -10.29 58.16 5.38
N GLU A 719 -11.45 57.62 5.00
CA GLU A 719 -11.93 56.30 5.44
C GLU A 719 -10.98 55.17 4.99
N ILE A 720 -10.40 55.27 3.79
CA ILE A 720 -9.42 54.29 3.25
C ILE A 720 -8.04 54.43 3.90
N ARG A 721 -7.65 55.63 4.36
CA ARG A 721 -6.42 55.84 5.16
C ARG A 721 -6.54 55.29 6.57
N GLY A 722 -7.75 55.29 7.14
CA GLY A 722 -8.05 54.91 8.52
C GLY A 722 -8.27 53.41 8.80
N VAL A 723 -8.07 52.50 7.84
CA VAL A 723 -8.51 51.07 7.85
C VAL A 723 -7.96 50.19 9.00
N ARG A 724 -7.24 50.73 9.99
CA ARG A 724 -7.10 50.09 11.31
C ARG A 724 -8.35 50.21 12.18
N GLN A 725 -9.23 51.17 11.93
CA GLN A 725 -10.49 51.36 12.65
C GLN A 725 -11.66 50.92 11.78
N THR A 726 -12.49 50.03 12.32
CA THR A 726 -13.66 49.45 11.66
C THR A 726 -14.62 50.56 11.19
N PRO A 727 -14.90 50.69 9.88
CA PRO A 727 -15.97 51.58 9.40
C PRO A 727 -17.29 51.20 10.07
N SER A 728 -18.20 52.18 10.22
CA SER A 728 -19.54 51.94 10.76
C SER A 728 -20.17 50.70 10.11
N ASN A 729 -20.60 49.73 10.93
CA ASN A 729 -20.98 48.36 10.53
C ASN A 729 -22.21 48.27 9.58
N LYS A 730 -22.81 49.39 9.19
CA LYS A 730 -24.07 49.45 8.42
C LYS A 730 -23.94 49.21 6.92
N ASP A 731 -22.74 49.38 6.33
CA ASP A 731 -22.52 49.30 4.87
C ASP A 731 -21.65 48.12 4.42
N VAL A 732 -21.19 47.29 5.36
CA VAL A 732 -20.34 46.12 5.10
C VAL A 732 -21.25 44.96 4.68
N VAL A 733 -21.11 44.49 3.44
CA VAL A 733 -21.87 43.32 2.94
C VAL A 733 -21.21 42.03 3.39
N ALA A 734 -19.88 42.00 3.37
CA ALA A 734 -19.11 40.84 3.80
C ALA A 734 -17.77 41.26 4.41
N HIS A 735 -17.36 40.57 5.47
CA HIS A 735 -16.08 40.76 6.13
C HIS A 735 -15.46 39.41 6.50
N TRP A 736 -14.25 39.20 5.98
CA TRP A 736 -13.38 38.09 6.29
C TRP A 736 -12.23 38.57 7.17
N SER A 737 -12.40 38.50 8.50
CA SER A 737 -11.41 38.99 9.46
C SER A 737 -10.11 38.18 9.42
N MET A 738 -10.20 36.86 9.29
CA MET A 738 -9.06 35.91 9.31
C MET A 738 -8.08 36.19 10.48
N THR A 739 -8.63 36.43 11.68
CA THR A 739 -7.88 36.69 12.92
C THR A 739 -7.81 35.45 13.81
N GLU A 740 -6.71 35.28 14.56
CA GLU A 740 -6.50 34.17 15.51
C GLU A 740 -7.48 34.14 16.70
N ASN A 741 -8.34 35.14 16.89
CA ASN A 741 -9.38 35.08 17.91
C ASN A 741 -10.43 36.19 17.70
N THR A 742 -11.71 35.85 17.81
CA THR A 742 -12.81 36.56 18.50
C THR A 742 -14.16 36.38 17.81
N SER A 743 -15.10 35.96 18.65
CA SER A 743 -16.55 35.94 18.49
C SER A 743 -17.15 37.30 18.08
N ARG A 744 -17.77 37.40 16.89
CA ARG A 744 -19.03 38.14 16.61
C ARG A 744 -19.43 38.02 15.13
N GLN A 745 -20.71 37.74 14.92
CA GLN A 745 -21.39 37.33 13.67
C GLN A 745 -21.34 38.31 12.49
N THR A 746 -21.27 37.76 11.25
CA THR A 746 -22.20 37.85 10.09
C THR A 746 -21.46 37.85 8.73
N PRO A 747 -22.09 37.36 7.63
CA PRO A 747 -22.50 35.99 7.30
C PRO A 747 -21.36 35.20 6.62
N GLU A 748 -21.32 33.88 6.85
CA GLU A 748 -20.28 33.00 6.31
C GLU A 748 -20.46 32.72 4.80
N PRO A 749 -19.40 32.93 4.00
CA PRO A 749 -19.30 32.44 2.65
C PRO A 749 -18.67 31.04 2.61
N THR A 750 -19.27 30.13 1.85
CA THR A 750 -18.85 28.73 1.68
C THR A 750 -17.37 28.64 1.24
N LEU A 751 -16.70 27.52 1.49
CA LEU A 751 -15.35 27.25 0.97
C LEU A 751 -15.52 26.15 -0.09
N THR A 752 -15.14 26.37 -1.36
CA THR A 752 -15.06 25.29 -2.35
C THR A 752 -13.59 25.08 -2.74
N PRO A 753 -13.04 23.86 -2.59
CA PRO A 753 -11.75 23.51 -3.17
C PRO A 753 -11.93 23.20 -4.67
N HIS A 754 -11.10 23.77 -5.55
CA HIS A 754 -10.84 23.18 -6.87
C HIS A 754 -9.73 22.17 -6.71
N SER A 755 -10.04 20.91 -6.97
CA SER A 755 -9.19 20.10 -7.84
C SER A 755 -10.04 19.05 -8.53
N HIS A 756 -9.67 18.79 -9.79
CA HIS A 756 -10.01 17.57 -10.49
C HIS A 756 -9.96 16.37 -9.53
N LYS A 757 -11.15 15.79 -9.31
CA LYS A 757 -11.42 14.49 -8.66
C LYS A 757 -10.33 14.00 -7.69
N SER A 758 -10.47 14.42 -6.43
CA SER A 758 -10.31 13.49 -5.31
C SER A 758 -11.09 13.93 -4.07
N PRO A 759 -11.64 12.98 -3.27
CA PRO A 759 -11.58 13.14 -1.82
C PRO A 759 -12.79 13.61 -1.02
N ARG A 760 -12.82 14.87 -0.56
CA ARG A 760 -13.48 15.38 0.67
C ARG A 760 -12.71 15.06 1.97
N ALA A 761 -12.32 16.12 2.67
CA ALA A 761 -12.21 16.12 4.13
C ALA A 761 -13.63 16.02 4.70
N GLY A 762 -13.84 15.06 5.61
CA GLY A 762 -15.15 14.73 6.16
C GLY A 762 -15.78 15.90 6.91
N MET A 763 -17.00 16.26 6.51
CA MET A 763 -17.99 16.80 7.44
C MET A 763 -18.23 15.74 8.51
N ILE A 764 -17.92 16.05 9.78
CA ILE A 764 -18.47 15.29 10.91
C ILE A 764 -19.95 15.69 11.00
N GLN A 765 -20.80 14.97 10.27
CA GLN A 765 -22.24 15.00 10.48
C GLN A 765 -22.71 13.58 10.74
N SER A 766 -22.69 13.23 12.03
CA SER A 766 -23.66 12.44 12.81
C SER A 766 -22.93 11.72 13.95
N MET A 767 -22.69 12.44 15.05
CA MET A 767 -22.25 11.80 16.29
C MET A 767 -23.47 11.53 17.15
N VAL A 768 -23.82 10.25 17.27
CA VAL A 768 -24.58 9.69 18.38
C VAL A 768 -23.62 8.72 19.06
N ALA A 769 -22.77 9.22 19.95
CA ALA A 769 -22.04 8.35 20.86
C ALA A 769 -23.03 7.94 21.97
N GLY A 770 -23.70 6.80 21.79
CA GLY A 770 -24.60 6.22 22.78
C GLY A 770 -23.83 5.26 23.70
N ILE A 771 -23.73 5.57 25.00
CA ILE A 771 -23.25 4.62 26.01
C ILE A 771 -24.46 4.02 26.71
N SER A 772 -24.63 2.70 26.59
CA SER A 772 -25.53 1.94 27.47
C SER A 772 -24.82 1.68 28.80
N ALA A 773 -25.09 2.50 29.80
CA ALA A 773 -24.51 2.40 31.13
C ALA A 773 -25.40 1.53 32.03
N ASP A 774 -25.12 0.22 32.08
CA ASP A 774 -25.43 -0.64 33.21
C ASP A 774 -24.40 -0.44 34.35
N LEU A 775 -24.01 0.81 34.61
CA LEU A 775 -23.08 1.16 35.69
C LEU A 775 -23.85 1.86 36.82
N PRO A 776 -24.23 1.14 37.90
CA PRO A 776 -24.76 1.76 39.11
C PRO A 776 -23.81 2.87 39.58
N ASN A 777 -24.37 4.02 39.96
CA ASN A 777 -23.64 5.17 40.51
C ASN A 777 -22.70 5.91 39.52
N SER A 778 -22.95 5.84 38.20
CA SER A 778 -22.21 6.64 37.21
C SER A 778 -22.85 8.02 36.99
N LYS A 779 -22.01 9.04 36.71
CA LYS A 779 -22.43 10.42 36.37
C LYS A 779 -21.73 10.87 35.08
N TRP A 780 -22.46 11.58 34.24
CA TRP A 780 -21.95 12.18 33.00
C TRP A 780 -21.85 13.69 33.17
N SER A 781 -20.74 14.29 32.73
CA SER A 781 -20.52 15.74 32.83
C SER A 781 -19.70 16.25 31.65
N PHE A 782 -19.90 17.52 31.30
CA PHE A 782 -19.04 18.23 30.37
C PHE A 782 -17.82 18.78 31.11
N ARG A 783 -16.65 18.67 30.49
CA ARG A 783 -15.44 19.38 30.91
C ARG A 783 -15.07 20.36 29.81
N ASP A 784 -14.88 21.62 30.17
CA ASP A 784 -14.32 22.63 29.27
C ASP A 784 -12.82 22.30 29.05
N ASN A 785 -12.48 21.99 27.80
CA ASN A 785 -11.13 21.60 27.40
C ASN A 785 -10.22 22.81 27.08
N SER A 786 -10.66 24.06 27.30
CA SER A 786 -9.86 25.27 27.07
C SER A 786 -8.59 25.41 27.95
N ARG A 787 -8.25 24.38 28.74
CA ARG A 787 -7.08 24.34 29.64
C ARG A 787 -6.32 22.99 29.66
N LEU A 788 -6.48 22.13 28.65
CA LEU A 788 -5.64 20.93 28.49
C LEU A 788 -4.42 21.17 27.61
#